data_AF-A0A380THF8-F1
#
_entry.id   AF-A0A380THF8-F1
#
_cell.length_a   1.000
_cell.length_b   1.000
_cell.length_c   1.000
_cell.angle_alpha   90.00
_cell.angle_beta   90.00
_cell.angle_gamma   90.00
#
_symmetry.space_group_name_H-M   'P 1'
#
loop_
_entity.id
_entity.type
_entity.pdbx_description
1 polymer ?
#
loop_
_entity_poly.entity_id
_entity_poly.type
_entity_poly.pdbx_seq_one_letter_code
_entity_poly.pdbx_strand_id
1 'polypeptide(L)'
;MSADQPVRILHLSDIHFKASKKWDADPVLRELANFIKREVESGLKPDFVAITGDLAHAGIAEEYKLAKEWLENYLWPAVGNLPRDRLLLVPGNHDVDRSKVGRMVNLRQSDLLEKKNQNEITEALVDPYECDVLLKRHAAYLAFVEGWLGKPQSLPWWQRVVDIRGTKLHVAGLDSAWMACGDEDPNRLLLGRYQLTQTVETEKADGGHWRIALLHHPWDYLAEFDRHPARALVHQRCDLLLRGHLHFAQSERILPPDPSRSSLELAAGCVYENGYGYPNAFQWIELSPTNRRVRVLYRIWDKNAWSIDRNQPGCPAGDADFDLGAPKQIDLGLGHQAAPTIPPEYLEWLRRNLERMELLGAKEGRSVTLNHVYVPALTRPPLYAPALTRPPPPAEERKQSGRNQREEKEEQKPIPLLQRLNAASLYVPAPAGAGKSTFCRWAALQSIPGAELSHPVPPPAEFAEPMPADLRGRLPLLVPLREFWRSMDCGHGEREWKRADIEQALAAWVDRSPPPGLTSALLKGHLDRGSAFLLWDGLDEVPVSERRNGVTVYPRALLLSGLADALPAWQKAGNRVLLTSRPYGLDEAGLHRLGLPSAPLEPLPKALQDLFITRWFHTLGKPEKTPDLIATIGARDDVAPLVENPMLLSALCVLYDNGGRLPDDRYDLYKSIVAGVLHNRYPGDASERDPVERRLEAIAYGMHVGEAGAPRTTPAAEVSWIEVERLLAGFASANPVYEREQVNAAVRREELLNQSGLLVPRSGERASFYHLSFQEFLAAQRLARTGDALDRLFRERSATPEWRSTLLFLFAAQIAIKDAQWGLHLLQRLIADQDRTAVKAKPAPAVFIAEALELCLAKKYAVPERLTEDFRRLVLAAIEDEIELQARHALGLCLARLGDPRIFDLRDARAYVEVPAGTYPYGDKGETVEIETPFLLGKYPVTNSQYRAFMDVGGYAKRKYWSEAGWAWRQKKGVTEPQLWRDRRWNGANQPVVGVNFWEAEACCHWAGGRLPKKREWEAAARDSEGFMHPWGNYPWGGAWQDGICNSAEAGLGVTTPVGLFPRARKARLGLEDLAGNVWEWCDDVTDDWLRRQARVLCGGSFGNPSGYTRVFGRYGYQPDARAWNFGFRCVLAPPRP
;
A
#
# COMPACT_ATOMS: atom_id res chain seq x y z
N MET A 1 9.57 -18.19 -57.37
CA MET A 1 8.55 -18.53 -56.35
C MET A 1 8.16 -17.23 -55.68
N SER A 2 6.86 -16.95 -55.53
CA SER A 2 6.33 -15.64 -55.14
C SER A 2 6.89 -15.16 -53.78
N ALA A 3 7.27 -13.88 -53.70
CA ALA A 3 7.70 -13.20 -52.47
C ALA A 3 6.58 -13.04 -51.42
N ASP A 4 5.37 -13.52 -51.73
CA ASP A 4 4.16 -13.35 -50.90
C ASP A 4 3.76 -14.64 -50.14
N GLN A 5 4.60 -15.68 -50.15
CA GLN A 5 4.35 -16.89 -49.35
C GLN A 5 4.66 -16.64 -47.85
N PRO A 6 3.73 -16.95 -46.93
CA PRO A 6 3.94 -16.71 -45.50
C PRO A 6 5.06 -17.57 -44.93
N VAL A 7 5.72 -17.08 -43.87
CA VAL A 7 6.67 -17.87 -43.07
C VAL A 7 5.86 -18.71 -42.08
N ARG A 8 6.10 -20.02 -42.05
CA ARG A 8 5.31 -20.95 -41.25
C ARG A 8 6.07 -21.52 -40.06
N ILE A 9 5.45 -21.49 -38.90
CA ILE A 9 5.99 -22.05 -37.66
C ILE A 9 5.04 -23.12 -37.15
N LEU A 10 5.55 -24.33 -36.95
CA LEU A 10 4.88 -25.36 -36.16
C LEU A 10 5.22 -25.14 -34.69
N HIS A 11 4.23 -24.83 -33.85
CA HIS A 11 4.42 -24.53 -32.42
C HIS A 11 3.90 -25.67 -31.54
N LEU A 12 4.82 -26.31 -30.83
CA LEU A 12 4.59 -27.42 -29.89
C LEU A 12 5.09 -27.03 -28.50
N SER A 13 4.57 -27.66 -27.46
CA SER A 13 5.04 -27.49 -26.08
C SER A 13 4.69 -28.72 -25.23
N ASP A 14 5.39 -28.89 -24.10
CA ASP A 14 5.04 -29.86 -23.06
C ASP A 14 4.92 -31.29 -23.62
N ILE A 15 6.05 -31.87 -24.04
CA ILE A 15 6.14 -33.19 -24.68
C ILE A 15 6.44 -34.30 -23.64
N HIS A 16 7.25 -33.99 -22.62
CA HIS A 16 7.60 -34.86 -21.49
C HIS A 16 8.04 -36.29 -21.85
N PHE A 17 9.14 -36.44 -22.58
CA PHE A 17 9.78 -37.76 -22.71
C PHE A 17 10.20 -38.30 -21.33
N LYS A 18 9.78 -39.53 -21.00
CA LYS A 18 10.04 -40.20 -19.72
C LYS A 18 10.97 -41.38 -19.93
N ALA A 19 12.05 -41.48 -19.15
CA ALA A 19 13.00 -42.60 -19.27
C ALA A 19 12.34 -43.98 -19.02
N SER A 20 11.27 -44.02 -18.21
CA SER A 20 10.55 -45.23 -17.84
C SER A 20 9.47 -45.68 -18.83
N LYS A 21 9.11 -44.85 -19.82
CA LYS A 21 8.02 -45.12 -20.78
C LYS A 21 8.51 -44.86 -22.20
N LYS A 22 8.36 -45.84 -23.10
CA LYS A 22 8.57 -45.57 -24.52
C LYS A 22 7.54 -44.56 -25.03
N TRP A 23 7.97 -43.61 -25.84
CA TRP A 23 7.09 -42.56 -26.35
C TRP A 23 5.98 -43.09 -27.27
N ASP A 24 6.19 -44.22 -27.95
CA ASP A 24 5.20 -44.86 -28.84
C ASP A 24 4.05 -45.56 -28.09
N ALA A 25 4.19 -45.74 -26.78
CA ALA A 25 3.12 -46.15 -25.90
C ALA A 25 2.16 -44.99 -25.55
N ASP A 26 2.52 -43.74 -25.88
CA ASP A 26 1.63 -42.59 -25.75
C ASP A 26 0.83 -42.41 -27.06
N PRO A 27 -0.51 -42.57 -27.04
CA PRO A 27 -1.33 -42.47 -28.25
C PRO A 27 -1.30 -41.08 -28.89
N VAL A 28 -1.13 -40.02 -28.09
CA VAL A 28 -1.07 -38.63 -28.55
C VAL A 28 0.21 -38.40 -29.36
N LEU A 29 1.36 -38.78 -28.80
CA LEU A 29 2.67 -38.64 -29.46
C LEU A 29 2.83 -39.56 -30.66
N ARG A 30 2.28 -40.79 -30.58
CA ARG A 30 2.32 -41.76 -31.67
C ARG A 30 1.64 -41.25 -32.94
N GLU A 31 0.49 -40.60 -32.80
CA GLU A 31 -0.27 -40.08 -33.94
C GLU A 31 0.16 -38.68 -34.38
N LEU A 32 0.83 -37.90 -33.53
CA LEU A 32 1.19 -36.51 -33.81
C LEU A 32 2.03 -36.36 -35.09
N ALA A 33 3.11 -37.12 -35.23
CA ALA A 33 3.98 -37.04 -36.40
C ALA A 33 3.26 -37.46 -37.69
N ASN A 34 2.38 -38.48 -37.61
CA ASN A 34 1.57 -38.92 -38.75
C ASN A 34 0.55 -37.85 -39.16
N PHE A 35 -0.08 -37.19 -38.20
CA PHE A 35 -1.02 -36.11 -38.45
C PHE A 35 -0.32 -34.90 -39.09
N ILE A 36 0.81 -34.46 -38.52
CA ILE A 36 1.63 -33.38 -39.08
C ILE A 36 2.06 -33.72 -40.51
N LYS A 37 2.50 -34.96 -40.77
CA LYS A 37 2.87 -35.40 -42.12
C LYS A 37 1.73 -35.22 -43.12
N ARG A 38 0.50 -35.61 -42.75
CA ARG A 38 -0.69 -35.40 -43.61
C ARG A 38 -0.96 -33.91 -43.86
N GLU A 39 -0.82 -33.06 -42.85
CA GLU A 39 -1.01 -31.61 -43.01
C GLU A 39 0.07 -30.99 -43.90
N VAL A 40 1.32 -31.42 -43.77
CA VAL A 40 2.44 -31.00 -44.62
C VAL A 40 2.21 -31.42 -46.07
N GLU A 41 1.76 -32.66 -46.31
CA GLU A 41 1.38 -33.17 -47.64
C GLU A 41 0.19 -32.39 -48.23
N SER A 42 -0.71 -31.86 -47.39
CA SER A 42 -1.83 -31.00 -47.80
C SER A 42 -1.44 -29.54 -48.06
N GLY A 43 -0.18 -29.16 -47.82
CA GLY A 43 0.36 -27.84 -48.15
C GLY A 43 0.80 -26.98 -46.95
N LEU A 44 0.62 -27.42 -45.71
CA LEU A 44 1.07 -26.74 -44.48
C LEU A 44 2.53 -27.08 -44.12
N LYS A 45 3.45 -26.89 -45.06
CA LYS A 45 4.87 -27.15 -44.82
C LYS A 45 5.50 -26.05 -43.93
N PRO A 46 6.10 -26.38 -42.76
CA PRO A 46 6.76 -25.39 -41.89
C PRO A 46 8.12 -24.93 -42.43
N ASP A 47 8.51 -23.72 -42.04
CA ASP A 47 9.87 -23.21 -42.15
C ASP A 47 10.66 -23.37 -40.83
N PHE A 48 9.93 -23.39 -39.70
CA PHE A 48 10.47 -23.60 -38.36
C PHE A 48 9.62 -24.55 -37.54
N VAL A 49 10.26 -25.25 -36.61
CA VAL A 49 9.59 -25.98 -35.52
C VAL A 49 9.99 -25.30 -34.20
N ALA A 50 9.01 -24.75 -33.49
CA ALA A 50 9.19 -24.15 -32.17
C ALA A 50 8.69 -25.11 -31.09
N ILE A 51 9.53 -25.40 -30.10
CA ILE A 51 9.20 -26.19 -28.91
C ILE A 51 9.45 -25.29 -27.69
N THR A 52 8.38 -24.84 -27.03
CA THR A 52 8.45 -23.89 -25.91
C THR A 52 8.53 -24.57 -24.55
N GLY A 53 9.52 -25.43 -24.37
CA GLY A 53 9.83 -26.09 -23.09
C GLY A 53 9.15 -27.44 -22.87
N ASP A 54 9.60 -28.08 -21.81
CA ASP A 54 9.20 -29.40 -21.32
C ASP A 54 9.32 -30.50 -22.40
N LEU A 55 10.47 -30.55 -23.04
CA LEU A 55 10.81 -31.65 -23.95
C LEU A 55 11.04 -32.93 -23.14
N ALA A 56 11.80 -32.84 -22.05
CA ALA A 56 12.02 -33.91 -21.09
C ALA A 56 11.03 -33.83 -19.91
N HIS A 57 10.96 -34.89 -19.10
CA HIS A 57 10.10 -34.92 -17.91
C HIS A 57 10.86 -34.63 -16.61
N ALA A 58 12.14 -34.94 -16.55
CA ALA A 58 13.02 -34.77 -15.39
C ALA A 58 14.40 -34.19 -15.78
N GLY A 59 14.57 -33.73 -17.02
CA GLY A 59 15.79 -33.06 -17.49
C GLY A 59 17.03 -33.96 -17.53
N ILE A 60 16.87 -35.29 -17.61
CA ILE A 60 17.99 -36.25 -17.61
C ILE A 60 18.37 -36.71 -19.03
N ALA A 61 19.61 -37.17 -19.20
CA ALA A 61 20.18 -37.49 -20.52
C ALA A 61 19.42 -38.60 -21.27
N GLU A 62 18.88 -39.58 -20.56
CA GLU A 62 18.10 -40.69 -21.11
C GLU A 62 16.82 -40.20 -21.79
N GLU A 63 16.16 -39.19 -21.24
CA GLU A 63 14.94 -38.60 -21.78
C GLU A 63 15.23 -37.81 -23.06
N TYR A 64 16.32 -37.05 -23.07
CA TYR A 64 16.78 -36.36 -24.28
C TYR A 64 17.22 -37.32 -25.39
N LYS A 65 17.70 -38.52 -25.05
CA LYS A 65 17.97 -39.56 -26.04
C LYS A 65 16.68 -40.03 -26.72
N LEU A 66 15.61 -40.27 -25.96
CA LEU A 66 14.29 -40.60 -26.50
C LEU A 66 13.73 -39.45 -27.34
N ALA A 67 13.87 -38.21 -26.87
CA ALA A 67 13.47 -37.02 -27.60
C ALA A 67 14.20 -36.90 -28.96
N LYS A 68 15.52 -37.12 -28.95
CA LYS A 68 16.34 -37.12 -30.17
C LYS A 68 15.88 -38.20 -31.15
N GLU A 69 15.69 -39.43 -30.67
CA GLU A 69 15.23 -40.55 -31.50
C GLU A 69 13.86 -40.28 -32.12
N TRP A 70 12.91 -39.71 -31.36
CA TRP A 70 11.59 -39.36 -31.88
C TRP A 70 11.67 -38.24 -32.91
N LEU A 71 12.41 -37.18 -32.61
CA LEU A 71 12.61 -36.07 -33.52
C LEU A 71 13.24 -36.55 -34.83
N GLU A 72 14.35 -37.29 -34.78
CA GLU A 72 15.08 -37.74 -35.97
C GLU A 72 14.30 -38.70 -36.86
N ASN A 73 13.57 -39.64 -36.26
CA ASN A 73 12.96 -40.73 -37.01
C ASN A 73 11.49 -40.47 -37.38
N TYR A 74 10.80 -39.54 -36.69
CA TYR A 74 9.36 -39.33 -36.86
C TYR A 74 9.01 -37.89 -37.20
N LEU A 75 9.27 -36.93 -36.30
CA LEU A 75 8.85 -35.55 -36.54
C LEU A 75 9.62 -34.89 -37.69
N TRP A 76 10.96 -35.04 -37.72
CA TRP A 76 11.80 -34.36 -38.71
C TRP A 76 11.53 -34.83 -40.15
N PRO A 77 11.36 -36.14 -40.41
CA PRO A 77 10.88 -36.61 -41.70
C PRO A 77 9.47 -36.10 -42.03
N ALA A 78 8.55 -36.06 -41.04
CA ALA A 78 7.18 -35.59 -41.23
C ALA A 78 7.09 -34.11 -41.64
N VAL A 79 7.99 -33.25 -41.15
CA VAL A 79 8.05 -31.83 -41.54
C VAL A 79 8.88 -31.58 -42.81
N GLY A 80 9.34 -32.64 -43.48
CA GLY A 80 10.06 -32.56 -44.74
C GLY A 80 11.57 -32.31 -44.59
N ASN A 81 12.19 -32.79 -43.51
CA ASN A 81 13.63 -32.76 -43.24
C ASN A 81 14.24 -31.35 -43.33
N LEU A 82 13.79 -30.46 -42.46
CA LEU A 82 14.31 -29.10 -42.38
C LEU A 82 15.81 -29.08 -41.99
N PRO A 83 16.55 -28.00 -42.29
CA PRO A 83 17.88 -27.81 -41.70
C PRO A 83 17.81 -27.81 -40.16
N ARG A 84 18.75 -28.48 -39.48
CA ARG A 84 18.71 -28.71 -38.02
C ARG A 84 18.60 -27.43 -37.19
N ASP A 85 19.13 -26.32 -37.69
CA ASP A 85 19.09 -25.00 -37.04
C ASP A 85 17.70 -24.32 -37.08
N ARG A 86 16.73 -24.92 -37.78
CA ARG A 86 15.30 -24.53 -37.80
C ARG A 86 14.49 -25.04 -36.61
N LEU A 87 15.12 -25.80 -35.71
CA LEU A 87 14.55 -26.12 -34.40
C LEU A 87 14.79 -24.95 -33.44
N LEU A 88 13.70 -24.32 -33.00
CA LEU A 88 13.68 -23.26 -32.00
C LEU A 88 13.22 -23.88 -30.68
N LEU A 89 14.15 -24.08 -29.74
CA LEU A 89 13.90 -24.77 -28.47
C LEU A 89 14.31 -23.88 -27.30
N VAL A 90 13.46 -23.79 -26.27
CA VAL A 90 13.77 -23.20 -24.96
C VAL A 90 13.44 -24.22 -23.87
N PRO A 91 14.10 -24.19 -22.70
CA PRO A 91 13.82 -25.14 -21.62
C PRO A 91 12.58 -24.74 -20.79
N GLY A 92 11.90 -25.74 -20.23
CA GLY A 92 10.88 -25.61 -19.18
C GLY A 92 11.33 -26.19 -17.83
N ASN A 93 10.48 -26.14 -16.81
CA ASN A 93 10.83 -26.63 -15.46
C ASN A 93 10.91 -28.17 -15.35
N HIS A 94 10.51 -28.91 -16.39
CA HIS A 94 10.79 -30.34 -16.52
C HIS A 94 12.05 -30.64 -17.37
N ASP A 95 12.64 -29.63 -18.01
CA ASP A 95 13.92 -29.75 -18.72
C ASP A 95 15.15 -29.57 -17.81
N VAL A 96 14.94 -29.33 -16.51
CA VAL A 96 16.00 -29.17 -15.50
C VAL A 96 16.21 -30.43 -14.66
N ASP A 97 17.47 -30.86 -14.50
CA ASP A 97 17.82 -31.96 -13.60
C ASP A 97 17.78 -31.47 -12.14
N ARG A 98 16.62 -31.67 -11.49
CA ARG A 98 16.38 -31.27 -10.10
C ARG A 98 17.33 -31.94 -9.10
N SER A 99 17.95 -33.08 -9.44
CA SER A 99 18.96 -33.73 -8.58
C SER A 99 20.25 -32.91 -8.44
N LYS A 100 20.47 -31.93 -9.33
CA LYS A 100 21.63 -31.03 -9.28
C LYS A 100 21.39 -29.78 -8.44
N VAL A 101 20.19 -29.58 -7.89
CA VAL A 101 19.85 -28.44 -7.02
C VAL A 101 20.31 -28.73 -5.58
N GLY A 102 21.51 -28.29 -5.24
CA GLY A 102 22.10 -28.46 -3.90
C GLY A 102 21.84 -27.29 -2.95
N ARG A 103 22.28 -27.42 -1.69
CA ARG A 103 22.13 -26.38 -0.64
C ARG A 103 22.67 -25.00 -1.05
N MET A 104 23.80 -24.96 -1.76
CA MET A 104 24.41 -23.70 -2.21
C MET A 104 23.54 -22.97 -3.23
N VAL A 105 22.95 -23.72 -4.17
CA VAL A 105 22.02 -23.19 -5.17
C VAL A 105 20.80 -22.59 -4.48
N ASN A 106 20.19 -23.32 -3.54
CA ASN A 106 19.01 -22.82 -2.80
C ASN A 106 19.29 -21.53 -2.00
N LEU A 107 20.45 -21.45 -1.34
CA LEU A 107 20.84 -20.24 -0.62
C LEU A 107 21.01 -19.05 -1.55
N ARG A 108 21.70 -19.24 -2.69
CA ARG A 108 21.91 -18.15 -3.65
C ARG A 108 20.60 -17.72 -4.32
N GLN A 109 19.72 -18.66 -4.66
CA GLN A 109 18.40 -18.35 -5.22
C GLN A 109 17.52 -17.56 -4.25
N SER A 110 17.54 -17.92 -2.96
CA SER A 110 16.81 -17.21 -1.92
C SER A 110 17.35 -15.78 -1.75
N ASP A 111 18.68 -15.62 -1.74
CA ASP A 111 19.34 -14.31 -1.69
C ASP A 111 18.96 -13.42 -2.89
N LEU A 112 18.93 -13.97 -4.11
CA LEU A 112 18.52 -13.23 -5.31
C LEU A 112 17.04 -12.78 -5.24
N LEU A 113 16.15 -13.61 -4.69
CA LEU A 113 14.73 -13.29 -4.51
C LEU A 113 14.48 -12.28 -3.38
N GLU A 114 15.23 -12.36 -2.28
CA GLU A 114 15.13 -11.43 -1.14
C GLU A 114 15.65 -10.04 -1.49
N LYS A 115 16.76 -9.96 -2.23
CA LYS A 115 17.37 -8.69 -2.63
C LYS A 115 16.55 -7.91 -3.65
N LYS A 116 15.73 -8.58 -4.46
CA LYS A 116 14.86 -7.98 -5.50
C LYS A 116 15.60 -6.99 -6.42
N ASN A 117 16.82 -7.31 -6.81
CA ASN A 117 17.74 -6.41 -7.49
C ASN A 117 18.26 -7.02 -8.81
N GLN A 118 18.03 -6.33 -9.92
CA GLN A 118 18.48 -6.75 -11.26
C GLN A 118 20.01 -6.75 -11.44
N ASN A 119 20.73 -5.90 -10.71
CA ASN A 119 22.19 -5.87 -10.76
C ASN A 119 22.78 -7.13 -10.12
N GLU A 120 22.22 -7.60 -9.01
CA GLU A 120 22.68 -8.83 -8.34
C GLU A 120 22.41 -10.08 -9.20
N ILE A 121 21.26 -10.13 -9.88
CA ILE A 121 20.99 -11.18 -10.87
C ILE A 121 22.01 -11.12 -12.01
N THR A 122 22.32 -9.91 -12.50
CA THR A 122 23.30 -9.72 -13.57
C THR A 122 24.69 -10.12 -13.12
N GLU A 123 25.12 -9.75 -11.93
CA GLU A 123 26.41 -10.15 -11.35
C GLU A 123 26.52 -11.67 -11.22
N ALA A 124 25.48 -12.34 -10.73
CA ALA A 124 25.44 -13.80 -10.62
C ALA A 124 25.50 -14.52 -11.98
N LEU A 125 24.88 -13.96 -13.02
CA LEU A 125 24.88 -14.53 -14.38
C LEU A 125 26.12 -14.14 -15.21
N VAL A 126 26.84 -13.09 -14.81
CA VAL A 126 28.11 -12.67 -15.41
C VAL A 126 29.29 -13.41 -14.80
N ASP A 127 29.23 -13.70 -13.49
CA ASP A 127 30.28 -14.45 -12.80
C ASP A 127 30.32 -15.91 -13.33
N PRO A 128 31.45 -16.35 -13.92
CA PRO A 128 31.53 -17.69 -14.52
C PRO A 128 31.33 -18.84 -13.53
N TYR A 129 31.71 -18.66 -12.27
CA TYR A 129 31.59 -19.70 -11.26
C TYR A 129 30.15 -19.80 -10.75
N GLU A 130 29.53 -18.67 -10.39
CA GLU A 130 28.14 -18.66 -9.97
C GLU A 130 27.20 -19.10 -11.08
N CYS A 131 27.43 -18.64 -12.31
CA CYS A 131 26.66 -19.04 -13.48
C CYS A 131 26.75 -20.55 -13.74
N ASP A 132 27.95 -21.15 -13.67
CA ASP A 132 28.11 -22.61 -13.82
C ASP A 132 27.36 -23.39 -12.73
N VAL A 133 27.45 -22.92 -11.47
CA VAL A 133 26.73 -23.53 -10.34
C VAL A 133 25.21 -23.46 -10.53
N LEU A 134 24.68 -22.31 -10.96
CA LEU A 134 23.25 -22.09 -11.18
C LEU A 134 22.71 -22.88 -12.38
N LEU A 135 23.50 -22.98 -13.46
CA LEU A 135 23.10 -23.62 -14.71
C LEU A 135 23.47 -25.10 -14.81
N LYS A 136 24.18 -25.67 -13.84
CA LYS A 136 24.53 -27.10 -13.81
C LYS A 136 23.35 -28.05 -14.07
N ARG A 137 22.15 -27.64 -13.65
CA ARG A 137 20.89 -28.37 -13.88
C ARG A 137 20.44 -28.45 -15.34
N HIS A 138 20.99 -27.61 -16.23
CA HIS A 138 20.72 -27.59 -17.67
C HIS A 138 21.71 -28.43 -18.50
N ALA A 139 22.65 -29.13 -17.87
CA ALA A 139 23.74 -29.81 -18.59
C ALA A 139 23.24 -30.80 -19.66
N ALA A 140 22.22 -31.60 -19.36
CA ALA A 140 21.66 -32.56 -20.32
C ALA A 140 20.91 -31.87 -21.47
N TYR A 141 20.18 -30.79 -21.16
CA TYR A 141 19.52 -29.93 -22.16
C TYR A 141 20.54 -29.35 -23.15
N LEU A 142 21.62 -28.73 -22.64
CA LEU A 142 22.66 -28.12 -23.48
C LEU A 142 23.39 -29.16 -24.34
N ALA A 143 23.69 -30.33 -23.77
CA ALA A 143 24.29 -31.45 -24.51
C ALA A 143 23.39 -31.97 -25.64
N PHE A 144 22.08 -32.02 -25.40
CA PHE A 144 21.10 -32.36 -26.45
C PHE A 144 21.09 -31.32 -27.57
N VAL A 145 21.03 -30.03 -27.23
CA VAL A 145 21.01 -28.93 -28.22
C VAL A 145 22.30 -28.92 -29.05
N GLU A 146 23.46 -29.07 -28.41
CA GLU A 146 24.75 -29.18 -29.09
C GLU A 146 24.78 -30.39 -30.04
N GLY A 147 24.36 -31.56 -29.55
CA GLY A 147 24.30 -32.79 -30.32
C GLY A 147 23.28 -32.76 -31.47
N TRP A 148 22.28 -31.87 -31.42
CA TRP A 148 21.31 -31.66 -32.50
C TRP A 148 21.81 -30.67 -33.54
N LEU A 149 22.38 -29.55 -33.11
CA LEU A 149 22.84 -28.47 -33.99
C LEU A 149 24.22 -28.75 -34.60
N GLY A 150 25.01 -29.66 -34.01
CA GLY A 150 26.39 -29.91 -34.40
C GLY A 150 27.35 -28.77 -34.05
N LYS A 151 26.96 -27.88 -33.13
CA LYS A 151 27.75 -26.74 -32.65
C LYS A 151 27.47 -26.48 -31.17
N PRO A 152 28.48 -26.05 -30.39
CA PRO A 152 28.31 -25.82 -28.96
C PRO A 152 27.35 -24.65 -28.67
N GLN A 153 26.53 -24.81 -27.65
CA GLN A 153 25.69 -23.76 -27.06
C GLN A 153 25.95 -23.76 -25.54
N SER A 154 26.59 -22.70 -25.04
CA SER A 154 27.04 -22.63 -23.64
C SER A 154 25.97 -22.15 -22.66
N LEU A 155 24.88 -21.55 -23.15
CA LEU A 155 23.82 -20.96 -22.34
C LEU A 155 22.45 -21.47 -22.79
N PRO A 156 21.47 -21.62 -21.88
CA PRO A 156 20.13 -22.10 -22.21
C PRO A 156 19.28 -21.04 -22.94
N TRP A 157 19.63 -19.75 -22.83
CA TRP A 157 19.09 -18.67 -23.66
C TRP A 157 19.98 -18.36 -24.86
N TRP A 158 19.38 -17.91 -25.96
CA TRP A 158 20.08 -17.70 -27.22
C TRP A 158 19.35 -16.70 -28.13
N GLN A 159 20.03 -16.21 -29.17
CA GLN A 159 19.40 -15.45 -30.26
C GLN A 159 19.88 -15.95 -31.63
N ARG A 160 18.98 -15.91 -32.63
CA ARG A 160 19.28 -16.27 -34.02
C ARG A 160 18.63 -15.25 -34.95
N VAL A 161 19.31 -14.95 -36.05
CA VAL A 161 18.75 -14.17 -37.16
C VAL A 161 18.76 -15.06 -38.38
N VAL A 162 17.59 -15.21 -39.01
CA VAL A 162 17.43 -16.14 -40.12
C VAL A 162 16.62 -15.50 -41.23
N ASP A 163 17.08 -15.71 -42.46
CA ASP A 163 16.36 -15.30 -43.67
C ASP A 163 15.55 -16.48 -44.22
N ILE A 164 14.26 -16.25 -44.45
CA ILE A 164 13.37 -17.15 -45.20
C ILE A 164 12.77 -16.37 -46.35
N ARG A 165 13.16 -16.73 -47.58
CA ARG A 165 12.56 -16.18 -48.80
C ARG A 165 12.58 -14.62 -48.83
N GLY A 166 13.62 -13.98 -48.27
CA GLY A 166 13.74 -12.53 -48.18
C GLY A 166 13.08 -11.90 -46.95
N THR A 167 12.39 -12.69 -46.13
CA THR A 167 11.87 -12.28 -44.82
C THR A 167 12.91 -12.56 -43.76
N LYS A 168 13.48 -11.50 -43.18
CA LYS A 168 14.47 -11.58 -42.09
C LYS A 168 13.77 -11.69 -40.74
N LEU A 169 13.95 -12.79 -40.01
CA LEU A 169 13.40 -13.01 -38.68
C LEU A 169 14.52 -12.96 -37.63
N HIS A 170 14.30 -12.21 -36.55
CA HIS A 170 15.09 -12.30 -35.33
C HIS A 170 14.31 -13.12 -34.30
N VAL A 171 14.97 -14.10 -33.71
CA VAL A 171 14.37 -15.02 -32.74
C VAL A 171 15.21 -15.03 -31.47
N ALA A 172 14.59 -14.73 -30.33
CA ALA A 172 15.16 -14.79 -28.99
C ALA A 172 14.58 -15.98 -28.23
N GLY A 173 15.42 -16.93 -27.84
CA GLY A 173 15.07 -18.00 -26.91
C GLY A 173 15.44 -17.58 -25.49
N LEU A 174 14.46 -17.50 -24.60
CA LEU A 174 14.62 -17.08 -23.21
C LEU A 174 14.47 -18.29 -22.28
N ASP A 175 15.34 -18.39 -21.28
CA ASP A 175 15.24 -19.42 -20.26
C ASP A 175 14.55 -18.85 -19.02
N SER A 176 13.30 -19.26 -18.78
CA SER A 176 12.57 -18.95 -17.55
C SER A 176 12.67 -20.05 -16.48
N ALA A 177 13.34 -21.16 -16.78
CA ALA A 177 13.48 -22.33 -15.94
C ALA A 177 14.83 -22.39 -15.18
N TRP A 178 15.79 -21.50 -15.45
CA TRP A 178 17.08 -21.49 -14.74
C TRP A 178 16.99 -21.38 -13.21
N MET A 179 15.86 -20.88 -12.70
CA MET A 179 15.54 -20.82 -11.27
C MET A 179 14.69 -21.99 -10.75
N ALA A 180 14.18 -22.86 -11.62
CA ALA A 180 13.22 -23.90 -11.27
C ALA A 180 13.81 -24.95 -10.32
N CYS A 181 13.04 -25.28 -9.27
CA CYS A 181 13.46 -26.16 -8.17
C CYS A 181 12.38 -27.16 -7.73
N GLY A 182 11.09 -26.92 -8.02
CA GLY A 182 10.02 -27.84 -7.63
C GLY A 182 8.62 -27.25 -7.73
N ASP A 183 7.66 -27.84 -7.03
CA ASP A 183 6.24 -27.46 -7.15
C ASP A 183 5.91 -26.08 -6.56
N GLU A 184 6.87 -25.45 -5.86
CA GLU A 184 6.78 -24.07 -5.35
C GLU A 184 7.27 -23.00 -6.34
N ASP A 185 7.56 -23.35 -7.60
CA ASP A 185 8.07 -22.42 -8.62
C ASP A 185 7.17 -21.18 -8.89
N PRO A 186 5.82 -21.19 -8.76
CA PRO A 186 5.00 -20.01 -8.99
C PRO A 186 5.43 -18.77 -8.16
N ASN A 187 5.51 -17.60 -8.79
CA ASN A 187 6.05 -16.34 -8.24
C ASN A 187 7.53 -16.37 -7.77
N ARG A 188 8.31 -17.39 -8.11
CA ARG A 188 9.71 -17.54 -7.63
C ARG A 188 10.75 -17.69 -8.72
N LEU A 189 10.34 -17.81 -9.98
CA LEU A 189 11.27 -17.87 -11.11
C LEU A 189 11.78 -16.46 -11.48
N LEU A 190 12.93 -16.42 -12.15
CA LEU A 190 13.52 -15.19 -12.66
C LEU A 190 13.87 -15.39 -14.13
N LEU A 191 13.83 -14.33 -14.91
CA LEU A 191 14.33 -14.19 -16.27
C LEU A 191 15.58 -13.32 -16.26
N GLY A 192 15.54 -12.20 -15.52
CA GLY A 192 16.65 -11.26 -15.36
C GLY A 192 16.90 -10.38 -16.59
N ARG A 193 17.19 -9.11 -16.35
CA ARG A 193 17.50 -8.12 -17.40
C ARG A 193 18.71 -8.51 -18.27
N TYR A 194 19.65 -9.27 -17.69
CA TYR A 194 20.86 -9.72 -18.38
C TYR A 194 20.55 -10.52 -19.65
N GLN A 195 19.69 -11.54 -19.56
CA GLN A 195 19.30 -12.37 -20.70
C GLN A 195 18.57 -11.55 -21.77
N LEU A 196 17.67 -10.65 -21.34
CA LEU A 196 16.89 -9.78 -22.24
C LEU A 196 17.78 -8.81 -23.00
N THR A 197 18.82 -8.29 -22.36
CA THR A 197 19.80 -7.41 -23.01
C THR A 197 20.57 -8.17 -24.09
N GLN A 198 20.95 -9.42 -23.81
CA GLN A 198 21.71 -10.26 -24.73
C GLN A 198 20.89 -10.79 -25.92
N THR A 199 19.56 -10.88 -25.78
CA THR A 199 18.70 -11.58 -26.75
C THR A 199 17.67 -10.68 -27.40
N VAL A 200 16.97 -9.83 -26.63
CA VAL A 200 15.83 -9.01 -27.08
C VAL A 200 16.26 -7.58 -27.44
N GLU A 201 17.13 -6.95 -26.65
CA GLU A 201 17.62 -5.57 -26.90
C GLU A 201 18.87 -5.49 -27.77
N THR A 202 19.30 -6.62 -28.33
CA THR A 202 20.47 -6.73 -29.22
C THR A 202 20.32 -5.93 -30.52
N GLU A 203 21.37 -5.26 -30.95
CA GLU A 203 21.44 -4.57 -32.27
C GLU A 203 21.20 -5.52 -33.44
N LYS A 204 21.49 -6.83 -33.27
CA LYS A 204 21.20 -7.85 -34.28
C LYS A 204 19.70 -7.99 -34.60
N ALA A 205 18.82 -7.51 -33.71
CA ALA A 205 17.38 -7.48 -33.92
C ALA A 205 16.96 -6.34 -34.87
N ASP A 206 17.85 -5.39 -35.18
CA ASP A 206 17.55 -4.24 -36.03
C ASP A 206 17.47 -4.63 -37.52
N GLY A 207 16.49 -4.02 -38.21
CA GLY A 207 16.16 -4.34 -39.59
C GLY A 207 15.54 -5.72 -39.84
N GLY A 208 15.12 -6.45 -38.79
CA GLY A 208 14.31 -7.66 -38.92
C GLY A 208 12.85 -7.33 -39.30
N HIS A 209 12.26 -8.10 -40.21
CA HIS A 209 10.85 -8.00 -40.58
C HIS A 209 9.94 -8.51 -39.44
N TRP A 210 10.39 -9.53 -38.72
CA TRP A 210 9.72 -10.13 -37.57
C TRP A 210 10.69 -10.33 -36.41
N ARG A 211 10.26 -9.98 -35.18
CA ARG A 211 10.96 -10.24 -33.92
C ARG A 211 10.13 -11.18 -33.07
N ILE A 212 10.68 -12.35 -32.75
CA ILE A 212 9.99 -13.44 -32.05
C ILE A 212 10.72 -13.76 -30.76
N ALA A 213 10.01 -13.85 -29.64
CA ALA A 213 10.54 -14.39 -28.39
C ALA A 213 9.90 -15.75 -28.07
N LEU A 214 10.68 -16.66 -27.49
CA LEU A 214 10.23 -17.94 -26.95
C LEU A 214 10.51 -17.98 -25.45
N LEU A 215 9.55 -18.45 -24.68
CA LEU A 215 9.56 -18.51 -23.21
C LEU A 215 8.70 -19.71 -22.79
N HIS A 216 9.08 -20.52 -21.80
CA HIS A 216 8.19 -21.61 -21.37
C HIS A 216 7.06 -21.13 -20.45
N HIS A 217 7.42 -20.61 -19.27
CA HIS A 217 6.47 -20.29 -18.21
C HIS A 217 5.57 -19.07 -18.49
N PRO A 218 4.35 -19.02 -17.93
CA PRO A 218 3.53 -17.82 -17.93
C PRO A 218 4.09 -16.79 -16.97
N TRP A 219 3.65 -15.55 -17.13
CA TRP A 219 4.25 -14.43 -16.41
C TRP A 219 4.14 -14.53 -14.89
N ASP A 220 3.09 -15.14 -14.34
CA ASP A 220 2.86 -15.33 -12.90
C ASP A 220 3.81 -16.33 -12.21
N TYR A 221 4.57 -17.10 -12.98
CA TYR A 221 5.66 -17.91 -12.42
C TYR A 221 6.89 -17.07 -12.06
N LEU A 222 7.08 -15.93 -12.72
CA LEU A 222 8.18 -15.01 -12.42
C LEU A 222 7.89 -14.19 -11.16
N ALA A 223 8.92 -13.95 -10.37
CA ALA A 223 8.85 -13.05 -9.22
C ALA A 223 8.45 -11.64 -9.65
N GLU A 224 7.55 -11.01 -8.89
CA GLU A 224 6.89 -9.76 -9.29
C GLU A 224 7.85 -8.66 -9.77
N PHE A 225 8.98 -8.48 -9.07
CA PHE A 225 9.97 -7.45 -9.38
C PHE A 225 10.71 -7.66 -10.72
N ASP A 226 10.76 -8.90 -11.20
CA ASP A 226 11.40 -9.27 -12.47
C ASP A 226 10.37 -9.46 -13.59
N ARG A 227 9.20 -10.01 -13.25
CA ARG A 227 8.04 -10.22 -14.13
C ARG A 227 7.65 -8.97 -14.91
N HIS A 228 7.37 -7.87 -14.20
CA HIS A 228 6.84 -6.65 -14.82
C HIS A 228 7.80 -6.01 -15.83
N PRO A 229 9.08 -5.74 -15.48
CA PRO A 229 10.03 -5.18 -16.45
C PRO A 229 10.33 -6.16 -17.61
N ALA A 230 10.45 -7.46 -17.33
CA ALA A 230 10.69 -8.46 -18.37
C ALA A 230 9.55 -8.52 -19.40
N ARG A 231 8.30 -8.63 -18.92
CA ARG A 231 7.10 -8.65 -19.76
C ARG A 231 6.96 -7.39 -20.59
N ALA A 232 7.13 -6.22 -19.97
CA ALA A 232 7.04 -4.95 -20.66
C ALA A 232 8.08 -4.85 -21.79
N LEU A 233 9.32 -5.24 -21.52
CA LEU A 233 10.40 -5.17 -22.49
C LEU A 233 10.21 -6.13 -23.66
N VAL A 234 9.84 -7.38 -23.39
CA VAL A 234 9.56 -8.38 -24.43
C VAL A 234 8.42 -7.90 -25.33
N HIS A 235 7.28 -7.48 -24.78
CA HIS A 235 6.14 -6.99 -25.58
C HIS A 235 6.40 -5.67 -26.30
N GLN A 236 7.32 -4.84 -25.81
CA GLN A 236 7.70 -3.61 -26.51
C GLN A 236 8.62 -3.90 -27.71
N ARG A 237 9.49 -4.90 -27.61
CA ARG A 237 10.56 -5.16 -28.58
C ARG A 237 10.25 -6.26 -29.58
N CYS A 238 9.42 -7.22 -29.21
CA CYS A 238 9.03 -8.37 -30.04
C CYS A 238 7.63 -8.18 -30.63
N ASP A 239 7.42 -8.75 -31.82
CA ASP A 239 6.12 -8.77 -32.50
C ASP A 239 5.30 -10.00 -32.10
N LEU A 240 6.00 -11.10 -31.77
CA LEU A 240 5.40 -12.38 -31.41
C LEU A 240 6.11 -12.97 -30.17
N LEU A 241 5.35 -13.40 -29.19
CA LEU A 241 5.82 -14.18 -28.05
C LEU A 241 5.16 -15.56 -28.07
N LEU A 242 5.96 -16.61 -28.09
CA LEU A 242 5.52 -18.00 -28.05
C LEU A 242 5.81 -18.57 -26.66
N ARG A 243 4.79 -19.20 -26.04
CA ARG A 243 4.97 -19.86 -24.74
C ARG A 243 4.21 -21.17 -24.52
N GLY A 244 4.55 -21.87 -23.43
CA GLY A 244 3.98 -23.15 -23.01
C GLY A 244 3.31 -23.12 -21.63
N HIS A 245 3.38 -24.25 -20.90
CA HIS A 245 3.03 -24.48 -19.49
C HIS A 245 1.56 -24.38 -19.09
N LEU A 246 0.79 -23.41 -19.60
CA LEU A 246 -0.66 -23.37 -19.37
C LEU A 246 -1.35 -24.30 -20.36
N HIS A 247 -2.01 -25.34 -19.82
CA HIS A 247 -2.66 -26.43 -20.56
C HIS A 247 -3.89 -26.01 -21.38
N PHE A 248 -4.02 -24.73 -21.73
CA PHE A 248 -5.06 -24.14 -22.58
C PHE A 248 -4.40 -23.23 -23.63
N ALA A 249 -4.65 -23.50 -24.91
CA ALA A 249 -4.22 -22.62 -25.99
C ALA A 249 -4.91 -21.26 -25.83
N GLN A 250 -4.14 -20.21 -25.61
CA GLN A 250 -4.61 -18.82 -25.45
C GLN A 250 -3.87 -17.92 -26.44
N SER A 251 -4.57 -16.91 -26.96
CA SER A 251 -4.01 -15.92 -27.88
C SER A 251 -4.39 -14.52 -27.40
N GLU A 252 -3.40 -13.73 -27.02
CA GLU A 252 -3.60 -12.38 -26.49
C GLU A 252 -2.89 -11.34 -27.36
N ARG A 253 -3.63 -10.37 -27.87
CA ARG A 253 -3.04 -9.21 -28.53
C ARG A 253 -2.71 -8.14 -27.49
N ILE A 254 -1.43 -7.84 -27.35
CA ILE A 254 -0.90 -6.85 -26.42
C ILE A 254 -0.59 -5.55 -27.17
N LEU A 255 -1.10 -4.44 -26.66
CA LEU A 255 -0.78 -3.09 -27.14
C LEU A 255 0.27 -2.47 -26.20
N PRO A 256 1.57 -2.55 -26.52
CA PRO A 256 2.60 -1.89 -25.74
C PRO A 256 2.43 -0.36 -25.79
N PRO A 257 3.09 0.40 -24.90
CA PRO A 257 2.92 1.85 -24.82
C PRO A 257 3.33 2.63 -26.08
N ASP A 258 4.08 2.00 -27.00
CA ASP A 258 4.34 2.53 -28.33
C ASP A 258 3.11 2.29 -29.22
N PRO A 259 2.34 3.34 -29.57
CA PRO A 259 1.12 3.18 -30.37
C PRO A 259 1.42 2.67 -31.78
N SER A 260 2.65 2.67 -32.25
CA SER A 260 3.01 2.12 -33.57
C SER A 260 3.25 0.61 -33.58
N ARG A 261 3.20 -0.05 -32.40
CA ARG A 261 3.49 -1.47 -32.25
C ARG A 261 2.34 -2.23 -31.61
N SER A 262 2.23 -3.50 -31.98
CA SER A 262 1.43 -4.49 -31.27
C SER A 262 2.19 -5.81 -31.23
N SER A 263 2.14 -6.48 -30.09
CA SER A 263 2.75 -7.79 -29.87
C SER A 263 1.63 -8.82 -29.72
N LEU A 264 1.82 -10.00 -30.29
CA LEU A 264 0.90 -11.13 -30.11
C LEU A 264 1.55 -12.16 -29.18
N GLU A 265 0.87 -12.52 -28.10
CA GLU A 265 1.27 -13.60 -27.20
C GLU A 265 0.45 -14.85 -27.53
N LEU A 266 1.13 -15.97 -27.81
CA LEU A 266 0.52 -17.24 -28.19
C LEU A 266 1.01 -18.38 -27.29
N ALA A 267 0.08 -19.03 -26.60
CA ALA A 267 0.35 -20.22 -25.80
C ALA A 267 0.02 -21.51 -26.57
N ALA A 268 0.96 -22.45 -26.63
CA ALA A 268 0.69 -23.82 -27.09
C ALA A 268 0.13 -24.66 -25.93
N GLY A 269 -0.77 -25.61 -26.26
CA GLY A 269 -1.19 -26.66 -25.32
C GLY A 269 -0.17 -27.79 -25.23
N CYS A 270 -0.51 -28.84 -24.47
CA CYS A 270 0.37 -30.00 -24.27
C CYS A 270 0.18 -31.09 -25.32
N VAL A 271 1.24 -31.85 -25.64
CA VAL A 271 1.19 -32.90 -26.68
C VAL A 271 1.51 -34.32 -26.17
N TYR A 272 1.13 -34.64 -24.93
CA TYR A 272 1.28 -35.96 -24.30
C TYR A 272 0.00 -36.40 -23.56
N GLU A 273 -0.21 -37.70 -23.39
CA GLU A 273 -1.33 -38.22 -22.62
C GLU A 273 -1.17 -37.88 -21.12
N ASN A 274 -2.01 -36.97 -20.62
CA ASN A 274 -2.05 -36.59 -19.21
C ASN A 274 -3.33 -37.09 -18.52
N GLY A 275 -3.20 -37.59 -17.28
CA GLY A 275 -4.33 -38.08 -16.48
C GLY A 275 -5.19 -36.99 -15.84
N TYR A 276 -4.93 -35.71 -16.16
CA TYR A 276 -5.50 -34.54 -15.47
C TYR A 276 -6.62 -33.85 -16.26
N GLY A 277 -6.99 -34.36 -17.44
CA GLY A 277 -8.20 -33.91 -18.17
C GLY A 277 -8.05 -32.61 -18.95
N TYR A 278 -6.83 -32.19 -19.28
CA TYR A 278 -6.58 -31.00 -20.10
C TYR A 278 -6.61 -31.30 -21.61
N PRO A 279 -7.06 -30.35 -22.46
CA PRO A 279 -7.09 -30.56 -23.90
C PRO A 279 -5.67 -30.56 -24.49
N ASN A 280 -5.30 -31.69 -25.08
CA ASN A 280 -4.08 -31.82 -25.88
C ASN A 280 -4.19 -31.00 -27.17
N ALA A 281 -3.28 -30.05 -27.38
CA ALA A 281 -3.39 -29.08 -28.47
C ALA A 281 -2.04 -28.60 -28.99
N PHE A 282 -2.00 -28.21 -30.27
CA PHE A 282 -0.87 -27.49 -30.87
C PHE A 282 -1.38 -26.52 -31.94
N GLN A 283 -0.49 -25.71 -32.52
CA GLN A 283 -0.89 -24.74 -33.54
C GLN A 283 0.13 -24.52 -34.65
N TRP A 284 -0.39 -24.14 -35.81
CA TRP A 284 0.39 -23.57 -36.92
C TRP A 284 0.29 -22.05 -36.89
N ILE A 285 1.39 -21.38 -37.19
CA ILE A 285 1.46 -19.92 -37.26
C ILE A 285 1.97 -19.53 -38.65
N GLU A 286 1.21 -18.71 -39.37
CA GLU A 286 1.60 -18.14 -40.66
C GLU A 286 1.87 -16.64 -40.49
N LEU A 287 3.09 -16.22 -40.78
CA LEU A 287 3.52 -14.82 -40.74
C LEU A 287 3.51 -14.25 -42.16
N SER A 288 2.65 -13.27 -42.41
CA SER A 288 2.59 -12.60 -43.71
C SER A 288 3.75 -11.61 -43.88
N PRO A 289 4.54 -11.69 -44.96
CA PRO A 289 5.67 -10.78 -45.17
C PRO A 289 5.27 -9.33 -45.45
N THR A 290 4.09 -9.13 -46.06
CA THR A 290 3.71 -7.87 -46.73
C THR A 290 2.80 -6.96 -45.90
N ASN A 291 2.00 -7.50 -44.98
CA ASN A 291 0.99 -6.73 -44.26
C ASN A 291 1.01 -6.90 -42.72
N ARG A 292 2.09 -7.49 -42.17
CA ARG A 292 2.23 -7.74 -40.72
C ARG A 292 1.05 -8.49 -40.10
N ARG A 293 0.39 -9.36 -40.86
CA ARG A 293 -0.63 -10.27 -40.32
C ARG A 293 -0.05 -11.58 -39.84
N VAL A 294 -0.61 -12.08 -38.73
CA VAL A 294 -0.32 -13.38 -38.16
C VAL A 294 -1.60 -14.20 -38.19
N ARG A 295 -1.59 -15.32 -38.92
CA ARG A 295 -2.69 -16.29 -38.93
C ARG A 295 -2.32 -17.47 -38.05
N VAL A 296 -3.23 -17.90 -37.19
CA VAL A 296 -3.02 -19.05 -36.29
C VAL A 296 -4.05 -20.13 -36.63
N LEU A 297 -3.59 -21.37 -36.85
CA LEU A 297 -4.45 -22.52 -37.12
C LEU A 297 -4.38 -23.48 -35.93
N TYR A 298 -5.48 -23.67 -35.22
CA TYR A 298 -5.52 -24.44 -33.97
C TYR A 298 -5.80 -25.93 -34.22
N ARG A 299 -5.14 -26.80 -33.47
CA ARG A 299 -5.31 -28.27 -33.52
C ARG A 299 -5.54 -28.81 -32.13
N ILE A 300 -6.47 -29.76 -32.04
CA ILE A 300 -6.84 -30.42 -30.79
C ILE A 300 -6.87 -31.93 -30.99
N TRP A 301 -6.50 -32.66 -29.96
CA TRP A 301 -6.69 -34.09 -29.84
C TRP A 301 -8.04 -34.35 -29.17
N ASP A 302 -8.97 -34.92 -29.92
CA ASP A 302 -10.30 -35.32 -29.43
C ASP A 302 -10.64 -36.70 -30.00
N LYS A 303 -11.40 -37.50 -29.27
CA LYS A 303 -11.86 -38.85 -29.71
C LYS A 303 -10.72 -39.73 -30.24
N ASN A 304 -9.56 -39.71 -29.59
CA ASN A 304 -8.36 -40.46 -29.96
C ASN A 304 -7.78 -40.14 -31.34
N ALA A 305 -7.98 -38.91 -31.85
CA ALA A 305 -7.37 -38.45 -33.08
C ALA A 305 -7.07 -36.94 -33.05
N TRP A 306 -6.03 -36.53 -33.77
CA TRP A 306 -5.75 -35.12 -34.03
C TRP A 306 -6.74 -34.57 -35.06
N SER A 307 -7.27 -33.37 -34.79
CA SER A 307 -8.23 -32.68 -35.67
C SER A 307 -8.11 -31.16 -35.57
N ILE A 308 -8.86 -30.44 -36.41
CA ILE A 308 -8.94 -28.97 -36.39
C ILE A 308 -9.76 -28.54 -35.17
N ASP A 309 -9.21 -27.67 -34.33
CA ASP A 309 -9.89 -27.15 -33.15
C ASP A 309 -10.88 -26.04 -33.55
N ARG A 310 -12.18 -26.34 -33.48
CA ARG A 310 -13.26 -25.38 -33.75
C ARG A 310 -13.92 -24.83 -32.47
N ASN A 311 -13.37 -25.17 -31.31
CA ASN A 311 -13.95 -24.79 -30.02
C ASN A 311 -13.36 -23.48 -29.47
N GLN A 312 -12.40 -22.87 -30.17
CA GLN A 312 -11.82 -21.58 -29.82
C GLN A 312 -12.88 -20.46 -29.97
N PRO A 313 -13.13 -19.64 -28.92
CA PRO A 313 -14.13 -18.57 -28.97
C PRO A 313 -13.90 -17.61 -30.14
N GLY A 314 -14.91 -17.45 -31.00
CA GLY A 314 -14.84 -16.57 -32.17
C GLY A 314 -14.14 -17.16 -33.41
N CYS A 315 -13.68 -18.41 -33.36
CA CYS A 315 -12.91 -19.06 -34.43
C CYS A 315 -13.60 -20.34 -34.97
N PRO A 316 -14.82 -20.26 -35.53
CA PRO A 316 -15.60 -21.44 -35.94
C PRO A 316 -14.96 -22.27 -37.06
N ALA A 317 -14.02 -21.69 -37.81
CA ALA A 317 -13.25 -22.37 -38.86
C ALA A 317 -11.97 -23.05 -38.34
N GLY A 318 -11.61 -22.81 -37.07
CA GLY A 318 -10.38 -23.30 -36.43
C GLY A 318 -9.12 -22.52 -36.77
N ASP A 319 -9.29 -21.28 -37.23
CA ASP A 319 -8.24 -20.32 -37.47
C ASP A 319 -8.61 -18.90 -37.00
N ALA A 320 -7.59 -18.11 -36.68
CA ALA A 320 -7.70 -16.71 -36.29
C ALA A 320 -6.67 -15.85 -37.06
N ASP A 321 -7.07 -14.65 -37.45
CA ASP A 321 -6.21 -13.66 -38.12
C ASP A 321 -5.98 -12.44 -37.23
N PHE A 322 -4.71 -12.10 -37.00
CA PHE A 322 -4.29 -10.95 -36.20
C PHE A 322 -3.53 -9.94 -37.06
N ASP A 323 -3.96 -8.69 -37.05
CA ASP A 323 -3.28 -7.59 -37.76
C ASP A 323 -2.34 -6.84 -36.80
N LEU A 324 -1.03 -6.96 -37.02
CA LEU A 324 0.02 -6.29 -36.23
C LEU A 324 0.65 -5.10 -36.94
N GLY A 325 0.00 -4.58 -38.00
CA GLY A 325 0.35 -3.28 -38.56
C GLY A 325 0.13 -2.18 -37.52
N ALA A 326 0.97 -1.13 -37.55
CA ALA A 326 0.73 0.06 -36.75
C ALA A 326 -0.73 0.50 -36.94
N PRO A 327 -1.50 0.82 -35.87
CA PRO A 327 -2.70 1.60 -36.06
C PRO A 327 -2.25 2.82 -36.86
N LYS A 328 -2.76 2.96 -38.08
CA LYS A 328 -2.46 4.11 -38.92
C LYS A 328 -2.60 5.32 -38.01
N GLN A 329 -1.52 6.09 -37.87
CA GLN A 329 -1.65 7.48 -37.47
C GLN A 329 -2.72 8.00 -38.41
N ILE A 330 -3.89 8.28 -37.86
CA ILE A 330 -4.97 8.84 -38.66
C ILE A 330 -4.46 10.23 -39.00
N ASP A 331 -3.78 10.32 -40.14
CA ASP A 331 -3.82 11.52 -40.93
C ASP A 331 -5.32 11.76 -41.11
N LEU A 332 -5.84 12.75 -40.37
CA LEU A 332 -7.23 13.15 -40.40
C LEU A 332 -7.47 13.84 -41.75
N GLY A 333 -7.35 13.08 -42.84
CA GLY A 333 -8.01 13.32 -44.11
C GLY A 333 -9.53 13.13 -43.98
N LEU A 334 -10.11 13.49 -42.84
CA LEU A 334 -11.52 13.81 -42.74
C LEU A 334 -11.61 15.28 -43.10
N GLY A 335 -12.12 15.57 -44.30
CA GLY A 335 -12.63 16.89 -44.63
C GLY A 335 -13.49 17.36 -43.46
N HIS A 336 -12.99 18.34 -42.72
CA HIS A 336 -13.66 18.90 -41.56
C HIS A 336 -14.92 19.61 -42.03
N GLN A 337 -16.07 18.97 -41.87
CA GLN A 337 -17.23 19.72 -41.42
C GLN A 337 -17.09 19.92 -39.92
N ALA A 338 -17.03 21.17 -39.48
CA ALA A 338 -16.92 21.54 -38.07
C ALA A 338 -17.98 20.81 -37.23
N ALA A 339 -17.59 20.30 -36.06
CA ALA A 339 -18.53 19.74 -35.08
C ALA A 339 -19.62 20.78 -34.73
N PRO A 340 -20.82 20.36 -34.33
CA PRO A 340 -21.85 21.29 -33.89
C PRO A 340 -21.30 22.23 -32.81
N THR A 341 -21.67 23.50 -32.87
CA THR A 341 -21.28 24.46 -31.84
C THR A 341 -22.07 24.16 -30.57
N ILE A 342 -21.37 24.09 -29.43
CA ILE A 342 -22.02 23.92 -28.14
C ILE A 342 -22.75 25.23 -27.78
N PRO A 343 -24.05 25.19 -27.45
CA PRO A 343 -24.82 26.37 -27.10
C PRO A 343 -24.22 27.10 -25.89
N PRO A 344 -23.97 28.42 -25.97
CA PRO A 344 -23.47 29.20 -24.84
C PRO A 344 -24.37 29.12 -23.60
N GLU A 345 -25.68 29.07 -23.79
CA GLU A 345 -26.67 28.91 -22.72
C GLU A 345 -26.54 27.58 -21.96
N TYR A 346 -26.10 26.50 -22.63
CA TYR A 346 -25.85 25.22 -22.00
C TYR A 346 -24.60 25.27 -21.12
N LEU A 347 -23.52 25.88 -21.62
CA LEU A 347 -22.28 26.04 -20.87
C LEU A 347 -22.48 26.90 -19.63
N GLU A 348 -23.27 27.97 -19.75
CA GLU A 348 -23.63 28.83 -18.61
C GLU A 348 -24.53 28.10 -17.60
N TRP A 349 -25.47 27.29 -18.08
CA TRP A 349 -26.27 26.42 -17.21
C TRP A 349 -25.39 25.42 -16.45
N LEU A 350 -24.41 24.77 -17.11
CA LEU A 350 -23.48 23.86 -16.46
C LEU A 350 -22.65 24.56 -15.38
N ARG A 351 -22.12 25.76 -15.66
CA ARG A 351 -21.41 26.56 -14.65
C ARG A 351 -22.28 26.77 -13.42
N ARG A 352 -23.48 27.32 -13.59
CA ARG A 352 -24.39 27.62 -12.46
C ARG A 352 -24.78 26.40 -11.64
N ASN A 353 -24.98 25.24 -12.27
CA ASN A 353 -25.47 24.03 -11.59
C ASN A 353 -24.34 23.18 -10.98
N LEU A 354 -23.16 23.14 -11.58
CA LEU A 354 -22.04 22.32 -11.10
C LEU A 354 -21.11 23.08 -10.16
N GLU A 355 -21.05 24.40 -10.28
CA GLU A 355 -20.20 25.23 -9.44
C GLU A 355 -20.77 25.40 -8.04
N ARG A 356 -22.10 25.43 -7.86
CA ARG A 356 -22.71 25.61 -6.53
C ARG A 356 -22.48 24.41 -5.62
N MET A 357 -22.02 24.69 -4.41
CA MET A 357 -21.84 23.72 -3.34
C MET A 357 -22.50 24.23 -2.07
N GLU A 358 -23.26 23.36 -1.40
CA GLU A 358 -23.69 23.62 -0.03
C GLU A 358 -22.57 23.19 0.91
N LEU A 359 -21.95 24.15 1.59
CA LEU A 359 -21.02 23.82 2.66
C LEU A 359 -21.82 23.35 3.86
N LEU A 360 -21.49 22.15 4.30
CA LEU A 360 -22.04 21.59 5.50
C LEU A 360 -21.75 22.50 6.71
N GLY A 361 -22.77 22.93 7.43
CA GLY A 361 -22.63 23.84 8.58
C GLY A 361 -22.47 25.33 8.24
N ALA A 362 -22.50 25.74 6.96
CA ALA A 362 -22.60 27.15 6.62
C ALA A 362 -24.03 27.65 6.83
N LYS A 363 -24.21 28.80 7.52
CA LYS A 363 -25.52 29.46 7.63
C LYS A 363 -26.07 29.77 6.25
N GLU A 364 -27.37 29.55 6.06
CA GLU A 364 -28.11 29.89 4.82
C GLU A 364 -27.77 31.32 4.38
N GLY A 365 -27.32 31.48 3.13
CA GLY A 365 -27.07 32.79 2.50
C GLY A 365 -25.68 33.03 1.93
N ARG A 366 -24.68 32.16 2.15
CA ARG A 366 -23.38 32.23 1.45
C ARG A 366 -23.34 31.25 0.27
N SER A 367 -23.32 31.78 -0.94
CA SER A 367 -23.10 31.00 -2.16
C SER A 367 -21.64 30.55 -2.21
N VAL A 368 -21.37 29.30 -1.84
CA VAL A 368 -20.04 28.70 -1.94
C VAL A 368 -19.94 27.99 -3.27
N THR A 369 -18.83 28.19 -3.96
CA THR A 369 -18.56 27.56 -5.24
C THR A 369 -17.50 26.46 -5.12
N LEU A 370 -17.49 25.47 -6.02
CA LEU A 370 -16.67 24.27 -5.94
C LEU A 370 -15.16 24.55 -5.82
N ASN A 371 -14.67 25.58 -6.50
CA ASN A 371 -13.27 26.04 -6.42
C ASN A 371 -12.85 26.49 -5.01
N HIS A 372 -13.79 26.84 -4.13
CA HIS A 372 -13.50 27.25 -2.76
C HIS A 372 -13.11 26.11 -1.83
N VAL A 373 -13.45 24.86 -2.16
CA VAL A 373 -13.22 23.70 -1.27
C VAL A 373 -12.68 22.46 -1.97
N TYR A 374 -12.77 22.38 -3.30
CA TYR A 374 -12.15 21.31 -4.06
C TYR A 374 -10.65 21.23 -3.73
N VAL A 375 -10.08 20.03 -3.68
CA VAL A 375 -8.63 19.78 -3.68
C VAL A 375 -8.32 18.75 -4.77
N PRO A 376 -7.14 18.82 -5.42
CA PRO A 376 -6.78 17.92 -6.51
C PRO A 376 -7.00 16.46 -6.14
N ALA A 377 -7.80 15.76 -6.95
CA ALA A 377 -8.00 14.33 -6.79
C ALA A 377 -6.77 13.62 -7.35
N LEU A 378 -6.14 12.75 -6.56
CA LEU A 378 -4.91 12.09 -6.96
C LEU A 378 -5.19 10.63 -7.34
N THR A 379 -4.41 10.14 -8.29
CA THR A 379 -4.38 8.73 -8.66
C THR A 379 -2.93 8.35 -8.92
N ARG A 380 -2.54 7.14 -8.53
CA ARG A 380 -1.26 6.63 -9.00
C ARG A 380 -1.42 6.21 -10.46
N PRO A 381 -0.56 6.70 -11.36
CA PRO A 381 -0.48 6.07 -12.66
C PRO A 381 -0.10 4.59 -12.43
N PRO A 382 -0.57 3.67 -13.28
CA PRO A 382 0.00 2.33 -13.27
C PRO A 382 1.52 2.46 -13.45
N LEU A 383 2.29 1.49 -12.94
CA LEU A 383 3.76 1.52 -12.93
C LEU A 383 4.41 1.84 -14.30
N TYR A 384 3.64 1.85 -15.37
CA TYR A 384 4.03 2.31 -16.70
C TYR A 384 2.98 3.27 -17.30
N ALA A 385 3.07 4.55 -16.92
CA ALA A 385 2.66 5.66 -17.80
C ALA A 385 3.95 6.27 -18.40
N PRO A 386 4.09 6.38 -19.74
CA PRO A 386 5.32 6.92 -20.33
C PRO A 386 5.37 8.43 -20.08
N ALA A 387 6.36 8.88 -19.31
CA ALA A 387 6.70 10.30 -19.28
C ALA A 387 7.22 10.71 -20.67
N LEU A 388 6.53 11.70 -21.25
CA LEU A 388 6.86 12.33 -22.52
C LEU A 388 8.28 12.93 -22.49
N THR A 389 9.07 12.58 -23.51
CA THR A 389 10.11 13.41 -24.13
C THR A 389 11.03 14.22 -23.20
N ARG A 390 12.10 13.59 -22.70
CA ARG A 390 13.38 14.29 -22.55
C ARG A 390 14.56 13.32 -22.72
N PRO A 391 15.50 13.57 -23.65
CA PRO A 391 16.72 12.78 -23.73
C PRO A 391 17.57 13.01 -22.47
N PRO A 392 18.24 11.98 -21.94
CA PRO A 392 19.10 12.12 -20.77
C PRO A 392 20.31 13.02 -21.11
N PRO A 393 20.83 13.81 -20.15
CA PRO A 393 21.96 14.68 -20.41
C PRO A 393 23.23 13.88 -20.74
N PRO A 394 24.18 14.48 -21.49
CA PRO A 394 25.44 13.84 -21.90
C PRO A 394 26.26 13.34 -20.71
N ALA A 395 27.09 12.33 -20.98
CA ALA A 395 27.84 11.56 -19.97
C ALA A 395 28.77 12.39 -19.06
N GLU A 396 29.11 13.62 -19.43
CA GLU A 396 30.01 14.48 -18.65
C GLU A 396 29.32 15.16 -17.44
N GLU A 397 28.00 15.41 -17.50
CA GLU A 397 27.25 15.95 -16.35
C GLU A 397 26.93 14.87 -15.29
N ARG A 398 27.04 13.59 -15.65
CA ARG A 398 26.80 12.45 -14.73
C ARG A 398 27.86 12.29 -13.66
N LYS A 399 29.04 12.92 -13.80
CA LYS A 399 30.12 12.83 -12.80
C LYS A 399 29.94 13.75 -11.60
N GLN A 400 29.02 14.72 -11.66
CA GLN A 400 28.70 15.60 -10.52
C GLN A 400 27.44 15.20 -9.74
N SER A 401 26.61 14.28 -10.26
CA SER A 401 25.35 13.85 -9.61
C SER A 401 25.49 12.68 -8.62
N GLY A 402 26.69 12.11 -8.45
CA GLY A 402 26.96 11.00 -7.52
C GLY A 402 26.75 11.29 -6.02
N ARG A 403 26.38 12.53 -5.66
CA ARG A 403 25.96 12.91 -4.30
C ARG A 403 24.44 12.95 -4.10
N ASN A 404 23.63 12.93 -5.17
CA ASN A 404 22.17 13.04 -5.09
C ASN A 404 21.42 11.71 -5.33
N GLN A 405 22.12 10.59 -5.57
CA GLN A 405 21.48 9.29 -5.80
C GLN A 405 20.88 8.65 -4.54
N ARG A 406 20.91 9.32 -3.38
CA ARG A 406 20.17 8.89 -2.17
C ARG A 406 18.69 9.31 -2.18
N GLU A 407 18.24 10.09 -3.16
CA GLU A 407 16.85 10.60 -3.22
C GLU A 407 15.95 9.91 -4.26
N GLU A 408 16.47 9.06 -5.15
CA GLU A 408 15.64 8.39 -6.18
C GLU A 408 15.22 6.96 -5.76
N LYS A 409 14.52 6.86 -4.62
CA LYS A 409 13.42 5.90 -4.48
C LYS A 409 12.16 6.62 -4.96
N GLU A 410 11.95 6.74 -6.27
CA GLU A 410 10.63 7.18 -6.74
C GLU A 410 9.65 6.00 -6.58
N GLU A 411 9.04 5.91 -5.39
CA GLU A 411 7.61 5.59 -5.35
C GLU A 411 6.94 6.46 -6.42
N GLN A 412 6.17 5.87 -7.33
CA GLN A 412 5.46 6.67 -8.32
C GLN A 412 4.57 7.66 -7.60
N LYS A 413 4.96 8.92 -7.67
CA LYS A 413 4.24 10.00 -7.01
C LYS A 413 2.82 10.04 -7.57
N PRO A 414 1.80 10.08 -6.70
CA PRO A 414 0.44 10.31 -7.14
C PRO A 414 0.37 11.55 -8.05
N ILE A 415 -0.33 11.43 -9.18
CA ILE A 415 -0.55 12.55 -10.11
C ILE A 415 -2.01 12.99 -10.06
N PRO A 416 -2.32 14.23 -10.47
CA PRO A 416 -3.70 14.67 -10.63
C PRO A 416 -4.50 13.74 -11.55
N LEU A 417 -5.68 13.31 -11.11
CA LEU A 417 -6.60 12.49 -11.89
C LEU A 417 -7.06 13.23 -13.16
N LEU A 418 -7.21 14.55 -13.09
CA LEU A 418 -7.55 15.37 -14.26
C LEU A 418 -6.50 15.23 -15.39
N GLN A 419 -5.22 15.10 -15.03
CA GLN A 419 -4.14 14.88 -15.99
C GLN A 419 -4.31 13.55 -16.74
N ARG A 420 -4.67 12.46 -16.03
CA ARG A 420 -4.93 11.16 -16.67
C ARG A 420 -6.21 11.18 -17.51
N LEU A 421 -7.26 11.84 -17.02
CA LEU A 421 -8.53 11.93 -17.74
C LEU A 421 -8.39 12.76 -19.03
N ASN A 422 -7.51 13.76 -19.04
CA ASN A 422 -7.18 14.48 -20.25
C ASN A 422 -6.62 13.54 -21.33
N ALA A 423 -5.76 12.59 -20.94
CA ALA A 423 -5.12 11.65 -21.86
C ALA A 423 -6.01 10.47 -22.29
N ALA A 424 -6.81 9.90 -21.38
CA ALA A 424 -7.54 8.65 -21.61
C ALA A 424 -8.96 8.67 -21.01
N SER A 425 -9.86 7.86 -21.57
CA SER A 425 -11.13 7.51 -20.90
C SER A 425 -10.81 6.60 -19.71
N LEU A 426 -11.48 6.77 -18.57
CA LEU A 426 -11.07 6.12 -17.32
C LEU A 426 -12.24 5.47 -16.59
N TYR A 427 -11.94 4.37 -15.89
CA TYR A 427 -12.73 3.85 -14.78
C TYR A 427 -12.09 4.27 -13.46
N VAL A 428 -12.84 4.89 -12.55
CA VAL A 428 -12.33 5.43 -11.28
C VAL A 428 -13.02 4.71 -10.11
N PRO A 429 -12.41 3.65 -9.55
CA PRO A 429 -12.87 3.03 -8.32
C PRO A 429 -12.39 3.83 -7.11
N ALA A 430 -13.28 4.16 -6.18
CA ALA A 430 -12.89 4.77 -4.91
C ALA A 430 -13.91 4.52 -3.79
N PRO A 431 -13.50 4.48 -2.51
CA PRO A 431 -14.42 4.31 -1.40
C PRO A 431 -15.43 5.48 -1.30
N ALA A 432 -16.45 5.31 -0.46
CA ALA A 432 -17.42 6.36 -0.16
C ALA A 432 -16.71 7.58 0.47
N GLY A 433 -17.13 8.79 0.09
CA GLY A 433 -16.55 10.03 0.63
C GLY A 433 -15.20 10.45 0.03
N ALA A 434 -14.56 9.64 -0.81
CA ALA A 434 -13.28 9.95 -1.46
C ALA A 434 -13.32 11.11 -2.48
N GLY A 435 -14.51 11.64 -2.81
CA GLY A 435 -14.65 12.80 -3.70
C GLY A 435 -14.91 12.51 -5.18
N LYS A 436 -15.34 11.29 -5.56
CA LYS A 436 -15.68 10.92 -6.96
C LYS A 436 -16.63 11.90 -7.65
N SER A 437 -17.82 12.12 -7.09
CA SER A 437 -18.82 13.04 -7.65
C SER A 437 -18.33 14.50 -7.68
N THR A 438 -17.56 14.90 -6.65
CA THR A 438 -16.91 16.21 -6.59
C THR A 438 -15.93 16.39 -7.75
N PHE A 439 -15.14 15.36 -8.06
CA PHE A 439 -14.23 15.34 -9.21
C PHE A 439 -14.97 15.36 -10.54
N CYS A 440 -16.07 14.63 -10.71
CA CYS A 440 -16.89 14.67 -11.93
C CYS A 440 -17.38 16.09 -12.24
N ARG A 441 -17.90 16.81 -11.23
CA ARG A 441 -18.31 18.21 -11.37
C ARG A 441 -17.14 19.10 -11.74
N TRP A 442 -16.00 18.91 -11.08
CA TRP A 442 -14.78 19.67 -11.36
C TRP A 442 -14.28 19.47 -12.79
N ALA A 443 -14.14 18.22 -13.24
CA ALA A 443 -13.68 17.89 -14.60
C ALA A 443 -14.61 18.45 -15.69
N ALA A 444 -15.93 18.42 -15.47
CA ALA A 444 -16.90 19.02 -16.37
C ALA A 444 -16.68 20.55 -16.49
N LEU A 445 -16.51 21.26 -15.37
CA LEU A 445 -16.26 22.71 -15.37
C LEU A 445 -14.93 23.07 -16.06
N GLN A 446 -13.87 22.31 -15.80
CA GLN A 446 -12.54 22.53 -16.39
C GLN A 446 -12.51 22.30 -17.91
N SER A 447 -13.48 21.55 -18.47
CA SER A 447 -13.63 21.35 -19.91
C SER A 447 -14.24 22.56 -20.64
N ILE A 448 -14.87 23.50 -19.91
CA ILE A 448 -15.55 24.66 -20.50
C ILE A 448 -14.51 25.75 -20.85
N PRO A 449 -14.40 26.17 -22.13
CA PRO A 449 -13.50 27.25 -22.51
C PRO A 449 -13.80 28.57 -21.76
N GLY A 450 -12.75 29.23 -21.25
CA GLY A 450 -12.87 30.51 -20.54
C GLY A 450 -13.53 30.43 -19.15
N ALA A 451 -13.81 29.24 -18.63
CA ALA A 451 -14.41 29.03 -17.31
C ALA A 451 -13.36 28.71 -16.22
N GLU A 452 -12.16 29.28 -16.33
CA GLU A 452 -11.05 29.00 -15.41
C GLU A 452 -11.40 29.50 -14.00
N LEU A 453 -11.83 28.56 -13.14
CA LEU A 453 -12.16 28.88 -11.77
C LEU A 453 -10.86 29.01 -10.96
N SER A 454 -10.47 30.25 -10.65
CA SER A 454 -9.34 30.51 -9.76
C SER A 454 -9.65 30.00 -8.35
N HIS A 455 -8.73 29.26 -7.74
CA HIS A 455 -8.83 28.93 -6.33
C HIS A 455 -8.52 30.14 -5.44
N PRO A 456 -9.24 30.34 -4.32
CA PRO A 456 -8.91 31.40 -3.36
C PRO A 456 -7.52 31.21 -2.74
N VAL A 457 -7.11 29.95 -2.56
CA VAL A 457 -5.77 29.56 -2.09
C VAL A 457 -5.24 28.53 -3.08
N PRO A 458 -4.14 28.77 -3.81
CA PRO A 458 -3.63 27.83 -4.82
C PRO A 458 -3.12 26.53 -4.17
N PRO A 459 -3.15 25.39 -4.90
CA PRO A 459 -2.54 24.17 -4.40
C PRO A 459 -1.01 24.29 -4.38
N PRO A 460 -0.30 23.48 -3.56
CA PRO A 460 1.16 23.34 -3.68
C PRO A 460 1.56 22.97 -5.11
N ALA A 461 2.70 23.47 -5.57
CA ALA A 461 3.13 23.34 -6.97
C ALA A 461 3.19 21.88 -7.46
N GLU A 462 3.53 20.94 -6.58
CA GLU A 462 3.59 19.50 -6.86
C GLU A 462 2.23 18.85 -7.11
N PHE A 463 1.12 19.48 -6.68
CA PHE A 463 -0.25 19.01 -6.89
C PHE A 463 -1.05 19.91 -7.83
N ALA A 464 -0.39 20.86 -8.51
CA ALA A 464 -1.06 21.74 -9.46
C ALA A 464 -1.64 20.93 -10.63
N GLU A 465 -2.92 21.13 -10.93
CA GLU A 465 -3.55 20.43 -12.05
C GLU A 465 -3.24 21.12 -13.37
N PRO A 466 -2.76 20.40 -14.40
CA PRO A 466 -2.51 20.99 -15.70
C PRO A 466 -3.81 21.34 -16.41
N MET A 467 -3.74 22.30 -17.33
CA MET A 467 -4.85 22.66 -18.19
C MET A 467 -5.28 21.46 -19.07
N PRO A 468 -6.55 21.01 -19.05
CA PRO A 468 -6.96 19.83 -19.80
C PRO A 468 -7.28 20.19 -21.26
N ALA A 469 -6.24 20.39 -22.08
CA ALA A 469 -6.35 20.83 -23.47
C ALA A 469 -7.23 19.91 -24.34
N ASP A 470 -7.16 18.60 -24.14
CA ASP A 470 -7.90 17.60 -24.94
C ASP A 470 -9.35 17.45 -24.49
N LEU A 471 -9.70 17.91 -23.28
CA LEU A 471 -11.08 17.94 -22.82
C LEU A 471 -11.81 19.20 -23.27
N ARG A 472 -11.07 20.29 -23.53
CA ARG A 472 -11.65 21.59 -23.91
C ARG A 472 -12.37 21.53 -25.24
N GLY A 473 -13.55 22.14 -25.29
CA GLY A 473 -14.37 22.22 -26.51
C GLY A 473 -15.15 20.94 -26.85
N ARG A 474 -15.00 19.88 -26.05
CA ARG A 474 -15.92 18.74 -26.08
C ARG A 474 -17.24 19.13 -25.42
N LEU A 475 -18.33 18.44 -25.74
CA LEU A 475 -19.62 18.58 -25.05
C LEU A 475 -19.58 17.79 -23.72
N PRO A 476 -19.39 18.42 -22.55
CA PRO A 476 -19.47 17.73 -21.26
C PRO A 476 -20.93 17.34 -20.97
N LEU A 477 -21.16 16.08 -20.65
CA LEU A 477 -22.44 15.58 -20.16
C LEU A 477 -22.22 14.76 -18.89
N LEU A 478 -22.58 15.32 -17.74
CA LEU A 478 -22.58 14.61 -16.46
C LEU A 478 -23.90 13.85 -16.30
N VAL A 479 -23.79 12.52 -16.18
CA VAL A 479 -24.91 11.58 -16.06
C VAL A 479 -24.84 10.91 -14.67
N PRO A 480 -25.57 11.43 -13.67
CA PRO A 480 -25.71 10.76 -12.37
C PRO A 480 -26.47 9.44 -12.57
N LEU A 481 -25.78 8.32 -12.37
CA LEU A 481 -26.34 7.03 -12.74
C LEU A 481 -27.56 6.67 -11.90
N ARG A 482 -27.63 7.08 -10.62
CA ARG A 482 -28.82 6.97 -9.75
C ARG A 482 -30.12 7.57 -10.33
N GLU A 483 -30.00 8.57 -11.19
CA GLU A 483 -31.13 9.26 -11.82
C GLU A 483 -31.37 8.69 -13.21
N PHE A 484 -30.30 8.45 -13.96
CA PHE A 484 -30.35 7.87 -15.30
C PHE A 484 -31.08 6.53 -15.32
N TRP A 485 -30.73 5.60 -14.42
CA TRP A 485 -31.27 4.24 -14.46
C TRP A 485 -32.79 4.16 -14.19
N ARG A 486 -33.34 5.16 -13.48
CA ARG A 486 -34.79 5.29 -13.25
C ARG A 486 -35.57 5.59 -14.52
N SER A 487 -34.89 6.17 -15.51
CA SER A 487 -35.48 6.53 -16.80
C SER A 487 -35.28 5.47 -17.89
N MET A 488 -34.38 4.51 -17.67
CA MET A 488 -34.12 3.42 -18.62
C MET A 488 -35.39 2.58 -18.83
N ASP A 489 -35.72 2.30 -20.08
CA ASP A 489 -36.55 1.14 -20.37
C ASP A 489 -35.70 -0.11 -20.07
N CYS A 490 -36.15 -0.96 -19.16
CA CYS A 490 -35.44 -2.19 -18.82
C CYS A 490 -36.06 -3.44 -19.46
N GLY A 491 -37.24 -3.32 -20.08
CA GLY A 491 -37.95 -4.47 -20.66
C GLY A 491 -38.24 -5.59 -19.64
N HIS A 492 -38.26 -6.84 -20.13
CA HIS A 492 -38.44 -8.06 -19.34
C HIS A 492 -37.30 -9.05 -19.62
N GLY A 493 -36.82 -9.74 -18.59
CA GLY A 493 -35.76 -10.77 -18.70
C GLY A 493 -34.33 -10.21 -18.82
N GLU A 494 -33.37 -11.13 -18.98
CA GLU A 494 -31.95 -10.82 -19.20
C GLU A 494 -31.71 -10.50 -20.68
N ARG A 495 -31.97 -9.24 -21.08
CA ARG A 495 -31.62 -8.73 -22.41
C ARG A 495 -30.26 -8.02 -22.37
N GLU A 496 -29.60 -7.88 -23.52
CA GLU A 496 -28.38 -7.06 -23.66
C GLU A 496 -28.68 -5.80 -24.46
N TRP A 497 -28.04 -4.68 -24.10
CA TRP A 497 -28.08 -3.45 -24.89
C TRP A 497 -26.93 -3.40 -25.90
N LYS A 498 -27.22 -2.85 -27.08
CA LYS A 498 -26.24 -2.44 -28.09
C LYS A 498 -26.03 -0.93 -28.03
N ARG A 499 -25.06 -0.43 -28.79
CA ARG A 499 -24.75 0.99 -28.93
C ARG A 499 -25.99 1.83 -29.23
N ALA A 500 -26.87 1.36 -30.12
CA ALA A 500 -28.09 2.09 -30.47
C ALA A 500 -29.04 2.27 -29.27
N ASP A 501 -29.16 1.26 -28.41
CA ASP A 501 -30.05 1.29 -27.25
C ASP A 501 -29.57 2.28 -26.19
N ILE A 502 -28.27 2.29 -25.89
CA ILE A 502 -27.71 3.23 -24.90
C ILE A 502 -27.70 4.67 -25.43
N GLU A 503 -27.45 4.88 -26.72
CA GLU A 503 -27.57 6.21 -27.35
C GLU A 503 -29.01 6.71 -27.35
N GLN A 504 -29.98 5.84 -27.61
CA GLN A 504 -31.40 6.17 -27.53
C GLN A 504 -31.83 6.48 -26.08
N ALA A 505 -31.35 5.70 -25.10
CA ALA A 505 -31.63 5.95 -23.69
C ALA A 505 -31.05 7.29 -23.22
N LEU A 506 -29.83 7.63 -23.65
CA LEU A 506 -29.22 8.94 -23.40
C LEU A 506 -30.02 10.08 -24.04
N ALA A 507 -30.41 9.94 -25.31
CA ALA A 507 -31.26 10.90 -26.00
C ALA A 507 -32.58 11.14 -25.25
N ALA A 508 -33.26 10.07 -24.85
CA ALA A 508 -34.52 10.15 -24.10
C ALA A 508 -34.34 10.77 -22.71
N TRP A 509 -33.21 10.52 -22.04
CA TRP A 509 -32.89 11.12 -20.75
C TRP A 509 -32.67 12.63 -20.87
N VAL A 510 -31.93 13.08 -21.89
CA VAL A 510 -31.75 14.50 -22.19
C VAL A 510 -33.08 15.18 -22.51
N ASP A 511 -33.90 14.57 -23.37
CA ASP A 511 -35.17 15.17 -23.81
C ASP A 511 -36.25 15.20 -22.70
N ARG A 512 -36.12 14.40 -21.63
CA ARG A 512 -37.06 14.40 -20.50
C ARG A 512 -36.98 15.69 -19.67
N SER A 513 -35.79 16.27 -19.56
CA SER A 513 -35.57 17.54 -18.86
C SER A 513 -34.39 18.26 -19.50
N PRO A 514 -34.56 18.77 -20.75
CA PRO A 514 -33.46 19.26 -21.56
C PRO A 514 -32.85 20.52 -20.92
N PRO A 515 -31.53 20.52 -20.67
CA PRO A 515 -30.82 21.75 -20.36
C PRO A 515 -31.02 22.79 -21.48
N PRO A 516 -30.97 24.10 -21.17
CA PRO A 516 -31.10 25.14 -22.17
C PRO A 516 -30.16 24.91 -23.37
N GLY A 517 -30.71 24.85 -24.58
CA GLY A 517 -29.96 24.68 -25.83
C GLY A 517 -29.49 23.24 -26.13
N LEU A 518 -29.46 22.32 -25.16
CA LEU A 518 -29.05 20.93 -25.39
C LEU A 518 -30.23 20.10 -25.91
N THR A 519 -30.09 19.50 -27.09
CA THR A 519 -31.07 18.57 -27.68
C THR A 519 -30.46 17.19 -27.90
N SER A 520 -31.29 16.15 -27.96
CA SER A 520 -30.84 14.81 -28.34
C SER A 520 -30.14 14.76 -29.70
N ALA A 521 -30.61 15.55 -30.67
CA ALA A 521 -29.97 15.69 -31.98
C ALA A 521 -28.56 16.28 -31.90
N LEU A 522 -28.37 17.30 -31.04
CA LEU A 522 -27.06 17.90 -30.79
C LEU A 522 -26.12 16.89 -30.11
N LEU A 523 -26.57 16.21 -29.07
CA LEU A 523 -25.80 15.15 -28.39
C LEU A 523 -25.34 14.07 -29.38
N LYS A 524 -26.26 13.56 -30.21
CA LYS A 524 -25.96 12.56 -31.23
C LYS A 524 -24.91 13.07 -32.23
N GLY A 525 -25.05 14.33 -32.69
CA GLY A 525 -24.08 14.98 -33.56
C GLY A 525 -22.67 15.05 -32.96
N HIS A 526 -22.54 15.26 -31.65
CA HIS A 526 -21.24 15.23 -30.96
C HIS A 526 -20.69 13.81 -30.77
N LEU A 527 -21.54 12.83 -30.43
CA LEU A 527 -21.17 11.42 -30.28
C LEU A 527 -20.61 10.84 -31.58
N ASP A 528 -21.31 11.06 -32.70
CA ASP A 528 -20.91 10.54 -34.01
C ASP A 528 -19.60 11.17 -34.53
N ARG A 529 -19.32 12.41 -34.12
CA ARG A 529 -18.12 13.17 -34.50
C ARG A 529 -16.97 13.08 -33.51
N GLY A 530 -17.12 12.32 -32.41
CA GLY A 530 -16.05 12.13 -31.44
C GLY A 530 -15.78 13.31 -30.51
N SER A 531 -16.71 14.25 -30.39
CA SER A 531 -16.54 15.49 -29.63
C SER A 531 -17.37 15.52 -28.34
N ALA A 532 -17.92 14.39 -27.89
CA ALA A 532 -18.58 14.28 -26.59
C ALA A 532 -17.57 13.99 -25.45
N PHE A 533 -17.91 14.45 -24.25
CA PHE A 533 -17.25 14.12 -22.99
C PHE A 533 -18.29 13.64 -21.97
N LEU A 534 -18.41 12.32 -21.82
CA LEU A 534 -19.44 11.68 -20.98
C LEU A 534 -18.87 11.36 -19.59
N LEU A 535 -19.48 11.88 -18.54
CA LEU A 535 -19.14 11.56 -17.15
C LEU A 535 -20.27 10.75 -16.51
N TRP A 536 -20.05 9.46 -16.35
CA TRP A 536 -21.00 8.53 -15.74
C TRP A 536 -20.67 8.37 -14.26
N ASP A 537 -21.48 8.98 -13.40
CA ASP A 537 -21.18 9.06 -11.96
C ASP A 537 -22.00 8.06 -11.15
N GLY A 538 -21.32 7.11 -10.48
CA GLY A 538 -21.92 6.21 -9.50
C GLY A 538 -22.53 4.93 -10.08
N LEU A 539 -21.74 4.09 -10.76
CA LEU A 539 -22.22 2.79 -11.25
C LEU A 539 -22.76 1.88 -10.15
N ASP A 540 -22.16 1.95 -8.96
CA ASP A 540 -22.64 1.25 -7.77
C ASP A 540 -24.06 1.64 -7.35
N GLU A 541 -24.55 2.83 -7.75
CA GLU A 541 -25.90 3.32 -7.44
C GLU A 541 -26.98 2.77 -8.40
N VAL A 542 -26.60 2.05 -9.45
CA VAL A 542 -27.54 1.31 -10.32
C VAL A 542 -27.79 -0.05 -9.71
N PRO A 543 -29.04 -0.44 -9.37
CA PRO A 543 -29.28 -1.73 -8.74
C PRO A 543 -28.95 -2.89 -9.68
N VAL A 544 -28.47 -4.01 -9.12
CA VAL A 544 -28.27 -5.25 -9.89
C VAL A 544 -29.61 -5.76 -10.41
N SER A 545 -30.64 -5.72 -9.56
CA SER A 545 -32.02 -5.99 -9.93
C SER A 545 -33.00 -5.08 -9.17
N GLU A 546 -34.17 -4.82 -9.75
CA GLU A 546 -35.28 -4.09 -9.12
C GLU A 546 -36.62 -4.72 -9.50
N ARG A 547 -37.61 -4.69 -8.61
CA ARG A 547 -38.99 -5.08 -8.94
C ARG A 547 -39.82 -3.85 -9.35
N ARG A 548 -40.22 -3.77 -10.62
CA ARG A 548 -41.10 -2.71 -11.17
C ARG A 548 -42.41 -3.32 -11.67
N ASN A 549 -43.55 -2.80 -11.21
CA ASN A 549 -44.89 -3.24 -11.62
C ASN A 549 -45.09 -4.77 -11.56
N GLY A 550 -44.52 -5.42 -10.54
CA GLY A 550 -44.60 -6.87 -10.35
C GLY A 550 -43.54 -7.70 -11.06
N VAL A 551 -42.74 -7.13 -11.97
CA VAL A 551 -41.69 -7.81 -12.77
C VAL A 551 -40.29 -7.41 -12.30
N THR A 552 -39.36 -8.37 -12.22
CA THR A 552 -37.94 -8.11 -11.92
C THR A 552 -37.19 -7.67 -13.17
N VAL A 553 -36.42 -6.58 -13.06
CA VAL A 553 -35.58 -6.02 -14.12
C VAL A 553 -34.11 -5.94 -13.67
N TYR A 554 -33.17 -5.89 -14.62
CA TYR A 554 -31.71 -5.92 -14.37
C TYR A 554 -30.98 -4.71 -14.97
N PRO A 555 -31.15 -3.49 -14.42
CA PRO A 555 -30.67 -2.27 -15.06
C PRO A 555 -29.15 -2.15 -15.14
N ARG A 556 -28.40 -2.67 -14.15
CA ARG A 556 -26.92 -2.64 -14.18
C ARG A 556 -26.35 -3.47 -15.33
N ALA A 557 -26.89 -4.68 -15.56
CA ALA A 557 -26.44 -5.56 -16.64
C ALA A 557 -26.69 -4.94 -18.04
N LEU A 558 -27.84 -4.27 -18.20
CA LEU A 558 -28.17 -3.53 -19.43
C LEU A 558 -27.21 -2.38 -19.69
N LEU A 559 -26.95 -1.57 -18.67
CA LEU A 559 -26.02 -0.46 -18.77
C LEU A 559 -24.61 -0.95 -19.16
N LEU A 560 -24.12 -2.02 -18.52
CA LEU A 560 -22.79 -2.56 -18.79
C LEU A 560 -22.66 -3.18 -20.19
N SER A 561 -23.68 -3.91 -20.67
CA SER A 561 -23.68 -4.44 -22.03
C SER A 561 -23.72 -3.32 -23.08
N GLY A 562 -24.57 -2.31 -22.88
CA GLY A 562 -24.63 -1.14 -23.78
C GLY A 562 -23.33 -0.34 -23.81
N LEU A 563 -22.69 -0.12 -22.64
CA LEU A 563 -21.39 0.56 -22.56
C LEU A 563 -20.29 -0.28 -23.23
N ALA A 564 -20.25 -1.59 -23.02
CA ALA A 564 -19.26 -2.47 -23.65
C ALA A 564 -19.33 -2.42 -25.18
N ASP A 565 -20.54 -2.36 -25.73
CA ASP A 565 -20.77 -2.28 -27.18
C ASP A 565 -20.46 -0.87 -27.75
N ALA A 566 -20.77 0.19 -26.99
CA ALA A 566 -20.60 1.57 -27.44
C ALA A 566 -19.16 2.10 -27.31
N LEU A 567 -18.44 1.74 -26.23
CA LEU A 567 -17.13 2.31 -25.88
C LEU A 567 -16.09 2.20 -27.01
N PRO A 568 -15.90 1.06 -27.70
CA PRO A 568 -14.93 0.96 -28.79
C PRO A 568 -15.20 1.94 -29.92
N ALA A 569 -16.47 2.12 -30.30
CA ALA A 569 -16.88 3.05 -31.35
C ALA A 569 -16.73 4.50 -30.89
N TRP A 570 -17.15 4.82 -29.66
CA TRP A 570 -17.04 6.16 -29.09
C TRP A 570 -15.58 6.60 -28.94
N GLN A 571 -14.69 5.73 -28.44
CA GLN A 571 -13.26 6.01 -28.31
C GLN A 571 -12.60 6.18 -29.69
N LYS A 572 -12.95 5.32 -30.66
CA LYS A 572 -12.44 5.42 -32.04
C LYS A 572 -12.88 6.72 -32.72
N ALA A 573 -14.11 7.17 -32.51
CA ALA A 573 -14.57 8.46 -33.01
C ALA A 573 -13.82 9.63 -32.35
N GLY A 574 -13.39 9.44 -31.10
CA GLY A 574 -12.59 10.39 -30.34
C GLY A 574 -13.25 10.85 -29.05
N ASN A 575 -14.44 10.37 -28.68
CA ASN A 575 -15.17 10.77 -27.46
C ASN A 575 -14.40 10.42 -26.18
N ARG A 576 -14.57 11.23 -25.13
CA ARG A 576 -13.99 10.97 -23.81
C ARG A 576 -15.04 10.44 -22.84
N VAL A 577 -14.69 9.43 -22.06
CA VAL A 577 -15.59 8.82 -21.06
C VAL A 577 -14.91 8.71 -19.70
N LEU A 578 -15.59 9.14 -18.65
CA LEU A 578 -15.24 8.85 -17.26
C LEU A 578 -16.36 7.99 -16.65
N LEU A 579 -16.03 6.85 -16.07
CA LEU A 579 -16.95 6.02 -15.31
C LEU A 579 -16.48 5.93 -13.87
N THR A 580 -17.28 6.41 -12.92
CA THR A 580 -16.96 6.30 -11.49
C THR A 580 -17.78 5.21 -10.83
N SER A 581 -17.16 4.55 -9.85
CA SER A 581 -17.85 3.56 -9.04
C SER A 581 -17.15 3.43 -7.70
N ARG A 582 -17.82 2.82 -6.74
CA ARG A 582 -17.11 2.15 -5.65
C ARG A 582 -16.43 0.87 -6.15
N PRO A 583 -15.39 0.36 -5.46
CA PRO A 583 -14.58 -0.77 -5.95
C PRO A 583 -15.36 -2.04 -6.30
N TYR A 584 -16.59 -2.19 -5.80
CA TYR A 584 -17.47 -3.34 -5.98
C TYR A 584 -18.61 -3.12 -6.99
N GLY A 585 -18.78 -1.89 -7.50
CA GLY A 585 -19.84 -1.62 -8.47
C GLY A 585 -19.54 -2.18 -9.86
N LEU A 586 -18.28 -2.52 -10.13
CA LEU A 586 -17.81 -3.24 -11.31
C LEU A 586 -16.73 -4.24 -10.90
N ASP A 587 -16.92 -5.51 -11.22
CA ASP A 587 -15.95 -6.57 -11.02
C ASP A 587 -14.87 -6.56 -12.11
N GLU A 588 -13.83 -7.39 -11.96
CA GLU A 588 -12.73 -7.46 -12.94
C GLU A 588 -13.21 -7.93 -14.31
N ALA A 589 -14.14 -8.89 -14.35
CA ALA A 589 -14.73 -9.38 -15.60
C ALA A 589 -15.49 -8.29 -16.34
N GLY A 590 -16.27 -7.48 -15.63
CA GLY A 590 -16.96 -6.32 -16.16
C GLY A 590 -16.01 -5.22 -16.62
N LEU A 591 -14.96 -4.93 -15.84
CA LEU A 591 -13.94 -3.95 -16.22
C LEU A 591 -13.18 -4.37 -17.49
N HIS A 592 -12.81 -5.64 -17.58
CA HIS A 592 -12.19 -6.22 -18.77
C HIS A 592 -13.11 -6.10 -19.98
N ARG A 593 -14.41 -6.36 -19.80
CA ARG A 593 -15.42 -6.22 -20.86
C ARG A 593 -15.57 -4.77 -21.35
N LEU A 594 -15.43 -3.78 -20.48
CA LEU A 594 -15.51 -2.35 -20.85
C LEU A 594 -14.23 -1.82 -21.51
N GLY A 595 -13.07 -2.45 -21.27
CA GLY A 595 -11.78 -2.00 -21.81
C GLY A 595 -11.32 -0.62 -21.31
N LEU A 596 -11.82 -0.16 -20.16
CA LEU A 596 -11.42 1.12 -19.57
C LEU A 596 -10.21 0.96 -18.65
N PRO A 597 -9.15 1.79 -18.79
CA PRO A 597 -8.07 1.86 -17.81
C PRO A 597 -8.59 2.22 -16.41
N SER A 598 -8.17 1.44 -15.41
CA SER A 598 -8.45 1.75 -14.00
C SER A 598 -7.56 2.90 -13.48
N ALA A 599 -8.15 3.82 -12.73
CA ALA A 599 -7.49 4.93 -12.07
C ALA A 599 -8.08 5.11 -10.66
N PRO A 600 -7.70 4.27 -9.68
CA PRO A 600 -8.16 4.39 -8.30
C PRO A 600 -7.81 5.75 -7.70
N LEU A 601 -8.68 6.30 -6.86
CA LEU A 601 -8.37 7.51 -6.09
C LEU A 601 -7.47 7.18 -4.90
N GLU A 602 -6.44 8.00 -4.74
CA GLU A 602 -5.53 7.94 -3.60
C GLU A 602 -6.13 8.64 -2.36
N PRO A 603 -5.77 8.20 -1.14
CA PRO A 603 -6.05 8.94 0.08
C PRO A 603 -5.43 10.35 0.05
N LEU A 604 -6.04 11.32 0.74
CA LEU A 604 -5.52 12.70 0.78
C LEU A 604 -4.15 12.75 1.49
N PRO A 605 -3.06 13.16 0.83
CA PRO A 605 -1.79 13.40 1.50
C PRO A 605 -1.88 14.62 2.42
N LYS A 606 -1.01 14.69 3.44
CA LYS A 606 -1.00 15.75 4.46
C LYS A 606 -1.05 17.16 3.87
N ALA A 607 -0.30 17.43 2.81
CA ALA A 607 -0.31 18.72 2.13
C ALA A 607 -1.69 19.11 1.55
N LEU A 608 -2.44 18.15 1.01
CA LEU A 608 -3.80 18.39 0.52
C LEU A 608 -4.85 18.43 1.65
N GLN A 609 -4.61 17.75 2.77
CA GLN A 609 -5.43 17.90 3.99
C GLN A 609 -5.32 19.33 4.53
N ASP A 610 -4.10 19.87 4.64
CA ASP A 610 -3.86 21.23 5.11
C ASP A 610 -4.43 22.26 4.14
N LEU A 611 -4.31 22.03 2.83
CA LEU A 611 -4.94 22.85 1.80
C LEU A 611 -6.47 22.84 1.94
N PHE A 612 -7.07 21.67 2.15
CA PHE A 612 -8.52 21.52 2.33
C PHE A 612 -9.00 22.34 3.53
N ILE A 613 -8.35 22.21 4.69
CA ILE A 613 -8.68 22.97 5.91
C ILE A 613 -8.54 24.47 5.67
N THR A 614 -7.46 24.89 5.00
CA THR A 614 -7.20 26.29 4.67
C THR A 614 -8.30 26.87 3.79
N ARG A 615 -8.64 26.17 2.70
CA ARG A 615 -9.69 26.54 1.76
C ARG A 615 -11.07 26.61 2.43
N TRP A 616 -11.40 25.61 3.26
CA TRP A 616 -12.64 25.57 4.01
C TRP A 616 -12.85 26.80 4.90
N PHE A 617 -11.89 27.11 5.78
CA PHE A 617 -12.01 28.23 6.71
C PHE A 617 -11.85 29.60 6.05
N HIS A 618 -11.04 29.70 4.99
CA HIS A 618 -11.00 30.91 4.16
C HIS A 618 -12.38 31.23 3.59
N THR A 619 -13.10 30.22 3.10
CA THR A 619 -14.44 30.37 2.52
C THR A 619 -15.50 30.76 3.56
N LEU A 620 -15.33 30.32 4.80
CA LEU A 620 -16.14 30.78 5.93
C LEU A 620 -15.72 32.17 6.45
N GLY A 621 -14.69 32.80 5.87
CA GLY A 621 -14.16 34.09 6.34
C GLY A 621 -13.53 33.99 7.74
N LYS A 622 -12.99 32.82 8.09
CA LYS A 622 -12.38 32.49 9.38
C LYS A 622 -10.95 31.90 9.25
N PRO A 623 -10.05 32.46 8.41
CA PRO A 623 -8.72 31.87 8.14
C PRO A 623 -7.85 31.73 9.41
N GLU A 624 -8.11 32.50 10.45
CA GLU A 624 -7.44 32.42 11.76
C GLU A 624 -7.59 31.06 12.45
N LYS A 625 -8.62 30.27 12.10
CA LYS A 625 -8.87 28.93 12.64
C LYS A 625 -7.96 27.84 12.05
N THR A 626 -7.37 28.08 10.88
CA THR A 626 -6.61 27.07 10.13
C THR A 626 -5.38 26.54 10.87
N PRO A 627 -4.45 27.39 11.39
CA PRO A 627 -3.23 26.90 12.02
C PRO A 627 -3.50 26.03 13.26
N ASP A 628 -4.50 26.40 14.06
CA ASP A 628 -4.85 25.69 15.29
C ASP A 628 -5.46 24.31 15.01
N LEU A 629 -6.37 24.20 14.02
CA LEU A 629 -6.92 22.89 13.64
C LEU A 629 -5.84 21.97 13.02
N ILE A 630 -4.96 22.50 12.17
CA ILE A 630 -3.85 21.72 11.58
C ILE A 630 -2.92 21.19 12.68
N ALA A 631 -2.57 22.02 13.65
CA ALA A 631 -1.75 21.63 14.79
C ALA A 631 -2.48 20.60 15.68
N THR A 632 -3.78 20.81 15.94
CA THR A 632 -4.62 19.91 16.73
C THR A 632 -4.72 18.52 16.11
N ILE A 633 -4.97 18.44 14.79
CA ILE A 633 -5.01 17.17 14.04
C ILE A 633 -3.61 16.52 14.03
N GLY A 634 -2.55 17.29 13.78
CA GLY A 634 -1.18 16.79 13.72
C GLY A 634 -0.65 16.25 15.06
N ALA A 635 -1.24 16.66 16.18
CA ALA A 635 -0.91 16.16 17.52
C ALA A 635 -1.76 14.94 17.94
N ARG A 636 -2.66 14.45 17.07
CA ARG A 636 -3.64 13.40 17.37
C ARG A 636 -3.56 12.23 16.40
N ASP A 637 -2.75 11.24 16.77
CA ASP A 637 -2.61 9.99 16.00
C ASP A 637 -3.95 9.25 15.83
N ASP A 638 -4.88 9.41 16.78
CA ASP A 638 -6.22 8.79 16.74
C ASP A 638 -7.16 9.36 15.65
N VAL A 639 -6.76 10.48 15.03
CA VAL A 639 -7.50 11.19 13.98
C VAL A 639 -6.83 11.07 12.61
N ALA A 640 -5.55 10.66 12.54
CA ALA A 640 -4.79 10.58 11.29
C ALA A 640 -5.46 9.74 10.18
N PRO A 641 -6.02 8.54 10.44
CA PRO A 641 -6.70 7.76 9.41
C PRO A 641 -8.03 8.39 8.94
N LEU A 642 -8.61 9.31 9.73
CA LEU A 642 -9.88 9.96 9.41
C LEU A 642 -9.68 11.10 8.40
N VAL A 643 -8.55 11.81 8.49
CA VAL A 643 -8.31 13.02 7.67
C VAL A 643 -7.88 12.72 6.25
N GLU A 644 -7.54 11.47 5.94
CA GLU A 644 -7.27 11.00 4.58
C GLU A 644 -8.52 10.96 3.69
N ASN A 645 -9.71 10.92 4.30
CA ASN A 645 -11.00 10.95 3.57
C ASN A 645 -11.59 12.37 3.60
N PRO A 646 -11.85 13.01 2.45
CA PRO A 646 -12.43 14.36 2.40
C PRO A 646 -13.74 14.51 3.18
N MET A 647 -14.60 13.50 3.22
CA MET A 647 -15.88 13.55 3.96
C MET A 647 -15.64 13.61 5.48
N LEU A 648 -14.76 12.77 6.01
CA LEU A 648 -14.46 12.73 7.44
C LEU A 648 -13.67 13.97 7.86
N LEU A 649 -12.76 14.45 7.01
CA LEU A 649 -12.08 15.73 7.20
C LEU A 649 -13.06 16.90 7.23
N SER A 650 -14.09 16.89 6.35
CA SER A 650 -15.17 17.88 6.37
C SER A 650 -15.93 17.83 7.70
N ALA A 651 -16.27 16.63 8.20
CA ALA A 651 -16.94 16.47 9.49
C ALA A 651 -16.12 17.06 10.65
N LEU A 652 -14.80 16.87 10.65
CA LEU A 652 -13.90 17.48 11.64
C LEU A 652 -13.88 19.01 11.54
N CYS A 653 -13.84 19.57 10.32
CA CYS A 653 -13.90 21.01 10.11
C CYS A 653 -15.21 21.62 10.65
N VAL A 654 -16.34 20.94 10.43
CA VAL A 654 -17.66 21.36 10.94
C VAL A 654 -17.72 21.30 12.46
N LEU A 655 -17.25 20.20 13.06
CA LEU A 655 -17.21 20.04 14.51
C LEU A 655 -16.36 21.14 15.16
N TYR A 656 -15.18 21.41 14.58
CA TYR A 656 -14.30 22.48 15.05
C TYR A 656 -14.92 23.87 14.85
N ASP A 657 -15.62 24.13 13.73
CA ASP A 657 -16.23 25.44 13.52
C ASP A 657 -17.33 25.75 14.55
N ASN A 658 -18.17 24.75 14.86
CA ASN A 658 -19.27 24.88 15.82
C ASN A 658 -18.79 24.93 17.27
N GLY A 659 -17.76 24.16 17.64
CA GLY A 659 -17.31 24.00 19.03
C GLY A 659 -16.07 24.82 19.41
N GLY A 660 -15.35 25.39 18.44
CA GLY A 660 -14.07 26.10 18.64
C GLY A 660 -12.89 25.22 19.05
N ARG A 661 -13.13 23.95 19.38
CA ARG A 661 -12.13 22.90 19.66
C ARG A 661 -12.70 21.54 19.29
N LEU A 662 -11.83 20.61 18.89
CA LEU A 662 -12.22 19.20 18.80
C LEU A 662 -12.34 18.63 20.22
N PRO A 663 -13.29 17.72 20.50
CA PRO A 663 -13.33 17.03 21.78
C PRO A 663 -12.00 16.34 22.06
N ASP A 664 -11.36 16.68 23.18
CA ASP A 664 -10.11 16.05 23.64
C ASP A 664 -10.30 14.55 23.91
N ASP A 665 -11.51 14.18 24.29
CA ASP A 665 -11.91 12.82 24.58
C ASP A 665 -12.26 12.06 23.31
N ARG A 666 -11.62 10.89 23.14
CA ARG A 666 -11.80 10.03 21.97
C ARG A 666 -13.25 9.58 21.83
N TYR A 667 -13.96 9.28 22.92
CA TYR A 667 -15.35 8.86 22.86
C TYR A 667 -16.29 9.98 22.36
N ASP A 668 -16.17 11.18 22.94
CA ASP A 668 -16.98 12.34 22.54
C ASP A 668 -16.71 12.76 21.08
N LEU A 669 -15.45 12.64 20.63
CA LEU A 669 -15.08 12.88 19.23
C LEU A 669 -15.82 11.91 18.29
N TYR A 670 -15.69 10.60 18.53
CA TYR A 670 -16.28 9.59 17.66
C TYR A 670 -17.80 9.65 17.65
N LYS A 671 -18.43 9.90 18.81
CA LYS A 671 -19.86 10.15 18.93
C LYS A 671 -20.31 11.33 18.05
N SER A 672 -19.55 12.42 18.07
CA SER A 672 -19.85 13.61 17.29
C SER A 672 -19.64 13.39 15.78
N ILE A 673 -18.61 12.63 15.39
CA ILE A 673 -18.35 12.28 13.99
C ILE A 673 -19.45 11.37 13.44
N VAL A 674 -19.81 10.29 14.13
CA VAL A 674 -20.87 9.36 13.70
C VAL A 674 -22.19 10.10 13.55
N ALA A 675 -22.58 10.90 14.54
CA ALA A 675 -23.79 11.72 14.47
C ALA A 675 -23.76 12.70 13.29
N GLY A 676 -22.62 13.37 13.04
CA GLY A 676 -22.44 14.27 11.92
C GLY A 676 -22.53 13.57 10.56
N VAL A 677 -21.85 12.43 10.38
CA VAL A 677 -21.89 11.64 9.14
C VAL A 677 -23.31 11.17 8.83
N LEU A 678 -24.01 10.61 9.83
CA LEU A 678 -25.38 10.13 9.64
C LEU A 678 -26.36 11.27 9.38
N HIS A 679 -26.22 12.42 10.06
CA HIS A 679 -27.03 13.61 9.78
C HIS A 679 -26.93 14.06 8.32
N ASN A 680 -25.74 13.95 7.72
CA ASN A 680 -25.51 14.37 6.34
C ASN A 680 -26.04 13.37 5.31
N ARG A 681 -26.00 12.08 5.65
CA ARG A 681 -26.42 11.01 4.74
C ARG A 681 -27.92 10.74 4.79
N TYR A 682 -28.54 11.03 5.92
CA TYR A 682 -29.96 10.86 6.17
C TYR A 682 -30.52 12.21 6.66
N PRO A 683 -30.84 13.14 5.73
CA PRO A 683 -31.25 14.51 6.06
C PRO A 683 -32.63 14.59 6.73
N GLY A 684 -33.34 13.47 6.88
CA GLY A 684 -34.59 13.38 7.60
C GLY A 684 -34.48 13.66 9.11
N ASP A 685 -35.60 13.53 9.81
CA ASP A 685 -35.66 13.77 11.25
C ASP A 685 -34.91 12.67 12.05
N ALA A 686 -34.89 12.79 13.38
CA ALA A 686 -34.22 11.81 14.23
C ALA A 686 -34.83 10.40 14.12
N SER A 687 -36.12 10.30 13.76
CA SER A 687 -36.83 9.02 13.66
C SER A 687 -36.37 8.17 12.47
N GLU A 688 -35.78 8.78 11.44
CA GLU A 688 -35.15 8.07 10.32
C GLU A 688 -33.69 7.69 10.60
N ARG A 689 -32.97 8.53 11.37
CA ARG A 689 -31.53 8.37 11.66
C ARG A 689 -31.23 7.37 12.76
N ASP A 690 -31.99 7.42 13.84
CA ASP A 690 -31.79 6.53 14.99
C ASP A 690 -31.83 5.04 14.58
N PRO A 691 -32.80 4.55 13.79
CA PRO A 691 -32.79 3.17 13.31
C PRO A 691 -31.50 2.78 12.57
N VAL A 692 -30.95 3.67 11.75
CA VAL A 692 -29.72 3.42 10.98
C VAL A 692 -28.53 3.26 11.92
N GLU A 693 -28.36 4.18 12.87
CA GLU A 693 -27.31 4.07 13.89
C GLU A 693 -27.44 2.74 14.65
N ARG A 694 -28.65 2.36 15.06
CA ARG A 694 -28.88 1.13 15.82
C ARG A 694 -28.63 -0.15 15.02
N ARG A 695 -28.87 -0.16 13.71
CA ARG A 695 -28.49 -1.27 12.84
C ARG A 695 -26.96 -1.39 12.72
N LEU A 696 -26.26 -0.27 12.57
CA LEU A 696 -24.80 -0.25 12.53
C LEU A 696 -24.19 -0.73 13.86
N GLU A 697 -24.75 -0.28 15.00
CA GLU A 697 -24.41 -0.79 16.34
C GLU A 697 -24.58 -2.32 16.43
N ALA A 698 -25.69 -2.87 15.90
CA ALA A 698 -25.97 -4.31 15.92
C ALA A 698 -24.97 -5.11 15.07
N ILE A 699 -24.64 -4.64 13.87
CA ILE A 699 -23.63 -5.26 13.01
C ILE A 699 -22.26 -5.24 13.69
N ALA A 700 -21.84 -4.08 14.21
CA ALA A 700 -20.56 -3.92 14.90
C ALA A 700 -20.44 -4.85 16.11
N TYR A 701 -21.51 -4.97 16.90
CA TYR A 701 -21.59 -5.92 18.01
C TYR A 701 -21.48 -7.37 17.55
N GLY A 702 -22.23 -7.78 16.52
CA GLY A 702 -22.14 -9.13 15.96
C GLY A 702 -20.74 -9.49 15.46
N MET A 703 -20.05 -8.53 14.82
CA MET A 703 -18.65 -8.69 14.42
C MET A 703 -17.71 -8.92 15.61
N HIS A 704 -18.04 -8.42 16.80
CA HIS A 704 -17.25 -8.61 18.02
C HIS A 704 -17.50 -9.96 18.70
N VAL A 705 -18.77 -10.34 18.86
CA VAL A 705 -19.15 -11.50 19.69
C VAL A 705 -19.44 -12.77 18.90
N GLY A 706 -19.66 -12.67 17.59
CA GLY A 706 -20.13 -13.80 16.79
C GLY A 706 -21.60 -14.15 17.04
N GLU A 707 -22.08 -15.15 16.30
CA GLU A 707 -23.42 -15.72 16.52
C GLU A 707 -23.37 -16.75 17.66
N ALA A 708 -24.52 -17.07 18.26
CA ALA A 708 -24.59 -18.05 19.36
C ALA A 708 -24.00 -19.43 19.00
N GLY A 709 -24.09 -19.85 17.73
CA GLY A 709 -23.50 -21.09 17.23
C GLY A 709 -22.03 -20.99 16.79
N ALA A 710 -21.47 -19.79 16.73
CA ALA A 710 -20.09 -19.52 16.34
C ALA A 710 -19.54 -18.30 17.11
N PRO A 711 -19.40 -18.40 18.44
CA PRO A 711 -18.97 -17.28 19.27
C PRO A 711 -17.53 -16.89 18.95
N ARG A 712 -17.25 -15.58 19.00
CA ARG A 712 -15.93 -15.01 18.75
C ARG A 712 -15.26 -14.56 20.05
N THR A 713 -13.97 -14.87 20.12
CA THR A 713 -13.07 -14.35 21.16
C THR A 713 -12.49 -13.01 20.75
N THR A 714 -12.14 -12.84 19.47
CA THR A 714 -11.62 -11.60 18.88
C THR A 714 -12.60 -11.00 17.86
N PRO A 715 -12.67 -9.66 17.74
CA PRO A 715 -13.51 -9.01 16.74
C PRO A 715 -13.06 -9.33 15.31
N ALA A 716 -14.03 -9.62 14.43
CA ALA A 716 -13.76 -9.78 13.01
C ALA A 716 -13.57 -8.41 12.34
N ALA A 717 -12.55 -8.26 11.49
CA ALA A 717 -12.36 -7.05 10.69
C ALA A 717 -13.35 -6.97 9.50
N GLU A 718 -13.80 -8.13 9.01
CA GLU A 718 -14.76 -8.24 7.91
C GLU A 718 -15.81 -9.31 8.20
N VAL A 719 -17.03 -9.07 7.71
CA VAL A 719 -18.21 -9.92 7.88
C VAL A 719 -18.83 -10.24 6.53
N SER A 720 -19.35 -11.44 6.34
CA SER A 720 -20.05 -11.78 5.09
C SER A 720 -21.40 -11.07 5.02
N TRP A 721 -21.86 -10.79 3.80
CA TRP A 721 -23.18 -10.19 3.60
C TRP A 721 -24.31 -11.03 4.21
N ILE A 722 -24.20 -12.36 4.15
CA ILE A 722 -25.16 -13.31 4.74
C ILE A 722 -25.20 -13.17 6.27
N GLU A 723 -24.05 -12.97 6.92
CA GLU A 723 -24.01 -12.72 8.36
C GLU A 723 -24.58 -11.34 8.72
N VAL A 724 -24.31 -10.30 7.93
CA VAL A 724 -24.93 -8.98 8.11
C VAL A 724 -26.46 -9.08 8.07
N GLU A 725 -27.01 -9.80 7.10
CA GLU A 725 -28.46 -10.01 6.99
C GLU A 725 -29.06 -10.72 8.20
N ARG A 726 -28.38 -11.75 8.71
CA ARG A 726 -28.80 -12.46 9.92
C ARG A 726 -28.78 -11.55 11.15
N LEU A 727 -27.73 -10.74 11.31
CA LEU A 727 -27.62 -9.76 12.39
C LEU A 727 -28.74 -8.71 12.32
N LEU A 728 -29.06 -8.22 11.12
CA LEU A 728 -30.16 -7.27 10.89
C LEU A 728 -31.53 -7.90 11.19
N ALA A 729 -31.77 -9.15 10.79
CA ALA A 729 -32.99 -9.88 11.09
C ALA A 729 -33.17 -10.11 12.60
N GLY A 730 -32.09 -10.47 13.30
CA GLY A 730 -32.08 -10.58 14.76
C GLY A 730 -32.35 -9.25 15.46
N PHE A 731 -31.74 -8.16 14.97
CA PHE A 731 -32.00 -6.81 15.46
C PHE A 731 -33.47 -6.41 15.30
N ALA A 732 -34.04 -6.61 14.10
CA ALA A 732 -35.43 -6.30 13.78
C ALA A 732 -36.41 -7.04 14.71
N SER A 733 -36.18 -8.34 14.93
CA SER A 733 -37.00 -9.17 15.82
C SER A 733 -36.98 -8.68 17.26
N ALA A 734 -35.82 -8.24 17.75
CA ALA A 734 -35.67 -7.72 19.11
C ALA A 734 -36.14 -6.26 19.27
N ASN A 735 -36.36 -5.52 18.18
CA ASN A 735 -36.61 -4.07 18.21
C ASN A 735 -37.75 -3.67 17.24
N PRO A 736 -38.97 -4.23 17.40
CA PRO A 736 -40.08 -4.04 16.44
C PRO A 736 -40.53 -2.58 16.27
N VAL A 737 -40.24 -1.71 17.23
CA VAL A 737 -40.55 -0.27 17.17
C VAL A 737 -39.80 0.45 16.04
N TYR A 738 -38.60 -0.01 15.69
CA TYR A 738 -37.73 0.59 14.67
C TYR A 738 -37.95 -0.01 13.26
N GLU A 739 -38.68 -1.11 13.13
CA GLU A 739 -38.91 -1.84 11.87
C GLU A 739 -40.42 -2.02 11.63
N ARG A 740 -41.14 -0.89 11.55
CA ARG A 740 -42.62 -0.88 11.37
C ARG A 740 -43.07 -1.43 10.02
N GLU A 741 -42.20 -1.39 9.02
CA GLU A 741 -42.38 -2.02 7.71
C GLU A 741 -41.49 -3.26 7.66
N GLN A 742 -42.02 -4.44 7.31
CA GLN A 742 -41.25 -5.68 7.15
C GLN A 742 -40.33 -5.60 5.91
N VAL A 743 -39.32 -4.75 5.97
CA VAL A 743 -38.31 -4.58 4.92
C VAL A 743 -37.30 -5.72 5.05
N ASN A 744 -36.99 -6.38 3.93
CA ASN A 744 -36.05 -7.49 3.88
C ASN A 744 -34.64 -7.07 4.36
N ALA A 745 -33.98 -7.91 5.16
CA ALA A 745 -32.63 -7.68 5.66
C ALA A 745 -31.59 -7.42 4.56
N ALA A 746 -31.74 -8.03 3.38
CA ALA A 746 -30.89 -7.77 2.21
C ALA A 746 -31.03 -6.32 1.72
N VAL A 747 -32.24 -5.76 1.74
CA VAL A 747 -32.48 -4.35 1.37
C VAL A 747 -31.84 -3.41 2.39
N ARG A 748 -31.93 -3.73 3.69
CA ARG A 748 -31.27 -2.96 4.75
C ARG A 748 -29.74 -3.06 4.67
N ARG A 749 -29.19 -4.23 4.34
CA ARG A 749 -27.76 -4.41 4.07
C ARG A 749 -27.31 -3.48 2.94
N GLU A 750 -28.02 -3.51 1.80
CA GLU A 750 -27.73 -2.62 0.67
C GLU A 750 -27.84 -1.14 1.04
N GLU A 751 -28.88 -0.75 1.78
CA GLU A 751 -29.04 0.61 2.29
C GLU A 751 -27.81 1.05 3.12
N LEU A 752 -27.38 0.23 4.07
CA LEU A 752 -26.25 0.56 4.96
C LEU A 752 -24.91 0.59 4.20
N LEU A 753 -24.64 -0.38 3.33
CA LEU A 753 -23.41 -0.40 2.52
C LEU A 753 -23.35 0.78 1.55
N ASN A 754 -24.50 1.22 1.03
CA ASN A 754 -24.56 2.27 0.03
C ASN A 754 -24.67 3.67 0.64
N GLN A 755 -25.37 3.86 1.76
CA GLN A 755 -25.70 5.21 2.27
C GLN A 755 -24.99 5.59 3.57
N SER A 756 -24.69 4.63 4.46
CA SER A 756 -24.21 4.98 5.82
C SER A 756 -22.89 5.77 5.83
N GLY A 757 -22.00 5.49 4.88
CA GLY A 757 -20.64 6.03 4.85
C GLY A 757 -19.74 5.49 5.97
N LEU A 758 -20.24 4.59 6.81
CA LEU A 758 -19.52 3.97 7.94
C LEU A 758 -19.30 2.47 7.73
N LEU A 759 -20.22 1.77 7.07
CA LEU A 759 -20.07 0.39 6.62
C LEU A 759 -19.77 0.37 5.12
N VAL A 760 -18.71 -0.34 4.71
CA VAL A 760 -18.23 -0.44 3.34
C VAL A 760 -18.09 -1.91 2.92
N PRO A 761 -18.42 -2.27 1.68
CA PRO A 761 -18.19 -3.63 1.21
C PRO A 761 -16.72 -3.88 0.83
N ARG A 762 -16.38 -5.16 0.79
CA ARG A 762 -15.05 -5.75 0.52
C ARG A 762 -15.18 -6.85 -0.53
N SER A 763 -14.06 -7.31 -1.07
CA SER A 763 -14.03 -8.40 -2.06
C SER A 763 -14.69 -9.67 -1.53
N GLY A 764 -15.38 -10.41 -2.41
CA GLY A 764 -16.00 -11.70 -2.06
C GLY A 764 -17.26 -11.57 -1.21
N GLU A 765 -18.13 -10.58 -1.48
CA GLU A 765 -19.41 -10.38 -0.77
C GLU A 765 -19.26 -10.21 0.75
N ARG A 766 -18.25 -9.41 1.12
CA ARG A 766 -17.96 -9.07 2.51
C ARG A 766 -18.21 -7.60 2.77
N ALA A 767 -18.25 -7.23 4.04
CA ALA A 767 -18.37 -5.87 4.53
C ALA A 767 -17.42 -5.65 5.70
N SER A 768 -16.93 -4.42 5.83
CA SER A 768 -16.20 -3.96 7.00
C SER A 768 -16.69 -2.56 7.36
N PHE A 769 -16.40 -2.09 8.57
CA PHE A 769 -16.48 -0.65 8.79
C PHE A 769 -15.38 0.08 8.02
N TYR A 770 -15.60 1.36 7.71
CA TYR A 770 -14.65 2.22 7.01
C TYR A 770 -13.29 2.23 7.71
N HIS A 771 -13.34 2.30 9.04
CA HIS A 771 -12.19 2.13 9.91
C HIS A 771 -12.60 1.28 11.13
N LEU A 772 -11.68 0.46 11.63
CA LEU A 772 -11.92 -0.45 12.76
C LEU A 772 -12.42 0.32 14.00
N SER A 773 -11.92 1.52 14.24
CA SER A 773 -12.37 2.32 15.39
C SER A 773 -13.84 2.73 15.37
N PHE A 774 -14.48 2.84 14.19
CA PHE A 774 -15.94 3.03 14.13
C PHE A 774 -16.69 1.75 14.53
N GLN A 775 -16.17 0.58 14.13
CA GLN A 775 -16.71 -0.71 14.57
C GLN A 775 -16.59 -0.85 16.10
N GLU A 776 -15.41 -0.57 16.65
CA GLU A 776 -15.15 -0.62 18.09
C GLU A 776 -16.08 0.33 18.86
N PHE A 777 -16.21 1.58 18.38
CA PHE A 777 -17.10 2.59 18.97
C PHE A 777 -18.57 2.15 18.93
N LEU A 778 -19.08 1.70 17.78
CA LEU A 778 -20.48 1.30 17.61
C LEU A 778 -20.82 0.02 18.39
N ALA A 779 -19.88 -0.93 18.46
CA ALA A 779 -20.03 -2.13 19.29
C ALA A 779 -20.11 -1.75 20.79
N ALA A 780 -19.26 -0.82 21.23
CA ALA A 780 -19.30 -0.28 22.58
C ALA A 780 -20.62 0.43 22.90
N GLN A 781 -21.16 1.22 21.97
CA GLN A 781 -22.46 1.88 22.10
C GLN A 781 -23.60 0.86 22.26
N ARG A 782 -23.58 -0.23 21.48
CA ARG A 782 -24.55 -1.32 21.62
C ARG A 782 -24.48 -1.95 23.01
N LEU A 783 -23.28 -2.35 23.42
CA LEU A 783 -22.99 -2.96 24.73
C LEU A 783 -23.42 -2.06 25.88
N ALA A 784 -23.21 -0.74 25.76
CA ALA A 784 -23.59 0.21 26.78
C ALA A 784 -25.12 0.28 26.98
N ARG A 785 -25.91 0.00 25.93
CA ARG A 785 -27.38 0.06 25.96
C ARG A 785 -28.02 -1.24 26.42
N THR A 786 -27.47 -2.37 26.02
CA THR A 786 -28.02 -3.70 26.34
C THR A 786 -27.48 -4.26 27.66
N GLY A 787 -26.59 -3.53 28.34
CA GLY A 787 -25.58 -4.08 29.26
C GLY A 787 -26.08 -4.70 30.56
N ASP A 788 -26.28 -6.02 30.55
CA ASP A 788 -26.21 -6.89 31.72
C ASP A 788 -24.78 -7.38 31.97
N ALA A 789 -24.39 -7.55 33.24
CA ALA A 789 -23.12 -8.14 33.66
C ALA A 789 -21.82 -7.46 33.12
N LEU A 790 -21.81 -6.14 32.98
CA LEU A 790 -20.64 -5.37 32.48
C LEU A 790 -19.33 -5.70 33.21
N ASP A 791 -19.35 -5.85 34.53
CA ASP A 791 -18.19 -6.24 35.34
C ASP A 791 -17.54 -7.53 34.83
N ARG A 792 -18.37 -8.53 34.50
CA ARG A 792 -17.92 -9.81 33.95
C ARG A 792 -17.31 -9.62 32.56
N LEU A 793 -17.94 -8.79 31.72
CA LEU A 793 -17.45 -8.50 30.37
C LEU A 793 -16.05 -7.85 30.40
N PHE A 794 -15.83 -6.86 31.26
CA PHE A 794 -14.50 -6.23 31.40
C PHE A 794 -13.45 -7.24 31.88
N ARG A 795 -13.78 -8.11 32.83
CA ARG A 795 -12.85 -9.15 33.33
C ARG A 795 -12.50 -10.16 32.25
N GLU A 796 -13.48 -10.66 31.51
CA GLU A 796 -13.28 -11.69 30.49
C GLU A 796 -12.56 -11.15 29.26
N ARG A 797 -12.88 -9.92 28.83
CA ARG A 797 -12.42 -9.36 27.55
C ARG A 797 -11.18 -8.48 27.64
N SER A 798 -10.87 -7.88 28.80
CA SER A 798 -9.65 -7.05 28.97
C SER A 798 -8.34 -7.83 28.76
N ALA A 799 -8.43 -9.15 28.84
CA ALA A 799 -7.33 -10.05 28.59
C ALA A 799 -7.06 -10.27 27.07
N THR A 800 -7.91 -9.74 26.19
CA THR A 800 -7.79 -9.87 24.73
C THR A 800 -7.48 -8.48 24.16
N PRO A 801 -6.24 -8.22 23.68
CA PRO A 801 -5.83 -6.88 23.23
C PRO A 801 -6.75 -6.24 22.19
N GLU A 802 -7.35 -7.05 21.31
CA GLU A 802 -8.27 -6.60 20.26
C GLU A 802 -9.58 -6.02 20.80
N TRP A 803 -9.91 -6.24 22.09
CA TRP A 803 -11.06 -5.62 22.76
C TRP A 803 -10.72 -4.29 23.44
N ARG A 804 -9.44 -3.92 23.53
CA ARG A 804 -8.96 -2.78 24.34
C ARG A 804 -9.67 -1.46 24.01
N SER A 805 -9.73 -1.07 22.73
CA SER A 805 -10.42 0.16 22.30
C SER A 805 -11.92 0.10 22.56
N THR A 806 -12.57 -1.04 22.26
CA THR A 806 -14.02 -1.23 22.50
C THR A 806 -14.35 -1.11 23.98
N LEU A 807 -13.53 -1.69 24.86
CA LEU A 807 -13.71 -1.57 26.30
C LEU A 807 -13.49 -0.13 26.80
N LEU A 808 -12.53 0.61 26.24
CA LEU A 808 -12.36 2.03 26.57
C LEU A 808 -13.55 2.88 26.14
N PHE A 809 -14.07 2.66 24.93
CA PHE A 809 -15.29 3.33 24.47
C PHE A 809 -16.49 2.94 25.34
N LEU A 810 -16.61 1.68 25.73
CA LEU A 810 -17.69 1.19 26.60
C LEU A 810 -17.59 1.82 27.99
N PHE A 811 -16.38 1.90 28.54
CA PHE A 811 -16.11 2.54 29.83
C PHE A 811 -16.52 4.03 29.80
N ALA A 812 -16.11 4.76 28.76
CA ALA A 812 -16.48 6.16 28.57
C ALA A 812 -18.00 6.34 28.38
N ALA A 813 -18.63 5.48 27.56
CA ALA A 813 -20.07 5.48 27.33
C ALA A 813 -20.86 5.25 28.63
N GLN A 814 -20.41 4.31 29.46
CA GLN A 814 -21.05 4.01 30.74
C GLN A 814 -20.87 5.14 31.77
N ILE A 815 -19.71 5.81 31.80
CA ILE A 815 -19.53 7.02 32.61
C ILE A 815 -20.52 8.11 32.16
N ALA A 816 -20.73 8.27 30.84
CA ALA A 816 -21.66 9.25 30.31
C ALA A 816 -23.15 8.92 30.60
N ILE A 817 -23.49 7.62 30.70
CA ILE A 817 -24.85 7.15 31.05
C ILE A 817 -25.10 7.21 32.56
N LYS A 818 -24.09 6.82 33.35
CA LYS A 818 -24.12 6.79 34.80
C LYS A 818 -23.38 8.02 35.31
N ASP A 819 -22.19 7.82 35.87
CA ASP A 819 -21.31 8.87 36.36
C ASP A 819 -19.86 8.38 36.46
N ALA A 820 -18.96 9.28 36.88
CA ALA A 820 -17.56 8.95 37.12
C ALA A 820 -17.35 7.97 38.29
N GLN A 821 -18.25 7.95 39.29
CA GLN A 821 -18.12 7.08 40.47
C GLN A 821 -18.29 5.61 40.08
N TRP A 822 -19.23 5.29 39.19
CA TRP A 822 -19.37 3.95 38.62
C TRP A 822 -18.05 3.47 37.97
N GLY A 823 -17.41 4.33 37.17
CA GLY A 823 -16.17 3.99 36.48
C GLY A 823 -15.01 3.73 37.47
N LEU A 824 -14.83 4.61 38.46
CA LEU A 824 -13.79 4.47 39.49
C LEU A 824 -14.01 3.20 40.34
N HIS A 825 -15.26 2.87 40.67
CA HIS A 825 -15.58 1.63 41.39
C HIS A 825 -15.30 0.38 40.55
N LEU A 826 -15.56 0.41 39.23
CA LEU A 826 -15.18 -0.68 38.34
C LEU A 826 -13.66 -0.87 38.33
N LEU A 827 -12.89 0.20 38.17
CA LEU A 827 -11.41 0.14 38.17
C LEU A 827 -10.86 -0.38 39.50
N GLN A 828 -11.43 0.04 40.64
CA GLN A 828 -11.06 -0.48 41.96
C GLN A 828 -11.34 -1.98 42.11
N ARG A 829 -12.41 -2.50 41.49
CA ARG A 829 -12.69 -3.95 41.49
C ARG A 829 -11.75 -4.71 40.56
N LEU A 830 -11.49 -4.19 39.35
CA LEU A 830 -10.62 -4.84 38.38
C LEU A 830 -9.17 -4.90 38.87
N ILE A 831 -8.68 -3.84 39.51
CA ILE A 831 -7.32 -3.83 40.07
C ILE A 831 -7.17 -4.77 41.25
N ALA A 832 -8.22 -4.96 42.05
CA ALA A 832 -8.21 -5.91 43.16
C ALA A 832 -8.07 -7.37 42.70
N ASP A 833 -8.41 -7.68 41.44
CA ASP A 833 -8.17 -8.99 40.84
C ASP A 833 -6.74 -9.15 40.28
N GLN A 834 -5.98 -8.07 40.23
CA GLN A 834 -4.62 -8.08 39.71
C GLN A 834 -3.63 -8.31 40.86
N ASP A 835 -2.74 -9.28 40.67
CA ASP A 835 -1.55 -9.44 41.48
C ASP A 835 -0.29 -9.49 40.59
N ARG A 836 0.87 -9.52 41.24
CA ARG A 836 2.17 -9.57 40.56
C ARG A 836 2.27 -10.74 39.58
N THR A 837 1.76 -11.91 39.95
CA THR A 837 1.79 -13.13 39.13
C THR A 837 0.87 -13.01 37.91
N ALA A 838 -0.35 -12.50 38.12
CA ALA A 838 -1.35 -12.32 37.08
C ALA A 838 -0.87 -11.33 36.02
N VAL A 839 -0.33 -10.17 36.42
CA VAL A 839 0.18 -9.15 35.49
C VAL A 839 1.40 -9.66 34.73
N LYS A 840 2.29 -10.41 35.39
CA LYS A 840 3.46 -11.02 34.74
C LYS A 840 3.06 -12.03 33.67
N ALA A 841 2.05 -12.85 33.95
CA ALA A 841 1.53 -13.81 32.99
C ALA A 841 0.75 -13.13 31.86
N LYS A 842 -0.04 -12.10 32.17
CA LYS A 842 -0.95 -11.45 31.23
C LYS A 842 -1.18 -9.97 31.57
N PRO A 843 -0.40 -9.05 30.97
CA PRO A 843 -0.44 -7.64 31.37
C PRO A 843 -1.60 -6.82 30.79
N ALA A 844 -2.30 -7.34 29.77
CA ALA A 844 -3.35 -6.60 29.06
C ALA A 844 -4.45 -6.00 29.97
N PRO A 845 -4.98 -6.69 31.00
CA PRO A 845 -5.93 -6.10 31.94
C PRO A 845 -5.39 -4.90 32.72
N ALA A 846 -4.13 -4.99 33.20
CA ALA A 846 -3.48 -3.88 33.89
C ALA A 846 -3.28 -2.67 32.97
N VAL A 847 -2.95 -2.91 31.70
CA VAL A 847 -2.81 -1.86 30.69
C VAL A 847 -4.16 -1.20 30.39
N PHE A 848 -5.25 -1.96 30.29
CA PHE A 848 -6.59 -1.40 30.16
C PHE A 848 -6.95 -0.50 31.37
N ILE A 849 -6.67 -0.96 32.59
CA ILE A 849 -6.90 -0.16 33.82
C ILE A 849 -6.11 1.16 33.74
N ALA A 850 -4.86 1.13 33.30
CA ALA A 850 -4.01 2.31 33.15
C ALA A 850 -4.61 3.34 32.18
N GLU A 851 -5.11 2.89 31.02
CA GLU A 851 -5.73 3.79 30.02
C GLU A 851 -7.08 4.34 30.46
N ALA A 852 -7.89 3.53 31.15
CA ALA A 852 -9.15 3.98 31.74
C ALA A 852 -8.91 5.00 32.88
N LEU A 853 -7.86 4.80 33.68
CA LEU A 853 -7.39 5.79 34.66
C LEU A 853 -6.93 7.08 33.96
N GLU A 854 -6.17 7.01 32.88
CA GLU A 854 -5.76 8.18 32.10
C GLU A 854 -6.95 8.99 31.59
N LEU A 855 -7.99 8.31 31.12
CA LEU A 855 -9.24 8.95 30.72
C LEU A 855 -9.88 9.70 31.90
N CYS A 856 -9.93 9.08 33.09
CA CYS A 856 -10.45 9.71 34.30
C CYS A 856 -9.63 10.95 34.70
N LEU A 857 -8.31 10.85 34.65
CA LEU A 857 -7.38 11.95 34.95
C LEU A 857 -7.49 13.09 33.92
N ALA A 858 -7.65 12.76 32.63
CA ALA A 858 -7.87 13.75 31.58
C ALA A 858 -9.18 14.52 31.76
N LYS A 859 -10.24 13.83 32.23
CA LYS A 859 -11.52 14.44 32.61
C LYS A 859 -11.50 15.12 33.98
N LYS A 860 -10.36 15.12 34.68
CA LYS A 860 -10.16 15.71 36.02
C LYS A 860 -11.08 15.11 37.09
N TYR A 861 -11.43 13.83 36.97
CA TYR A 861 -12.14 13.12 38.03
C TYR A 861 -11.22 12.86 39.23
N ALA A 862 -11.78 12.95 40.44
CA ALA A 862 -11.04 12.66 41.67
C ALA A 862 -10.82 11.16 41.82
N VAL A 863 -9.60 10.70 41.54
CA VAL A 863 -9.22 9.28 41.68
C VAL A 863 -9.00 8.97 43.17
N PRO A 864 -9.61 7.89 43.73
CA PRO A 864 -9.42 7.53 45.13
C PRO A 864 -7.96 7.14 45.43
N GLU A 865 -7.44 7.59 46.58
CA GLU A 865 -6.05 7.31 47.00
C GLU A 865 -5.72 5.81 47.02
N ARG A 866 -6.67 4.99 47.48
CA ARG A 866 -6.50 3.53 47.49
C ARG A 866 -6.24 2.96 46.10
N LEU A 867 -7.00 3.39 45.10
CA LEU A 867 -6.82 2.97 43.70
C LEU A 867 -5.46 3.41 43.17
N THR A 868 -5.03 4.64 43.50
CA THR A 868 -3.71 5.16 43.15
C THR A 868 -2.58 4.32 43.76
N GLU A 869 -2.65 3.97 45.05
CA GLU A 869 -1.62 3.17 45.72
C GLU A 869 -1.58 1.72 45.23
N ASP A 870 -2.73 1.10 45.01
CA ASP A 870 -2.83 -0.25 44.46
C ASP A 870 -2.20 -0.29 43.05
N PHE A 871 -2.49 0.71 42.22
CA PHE A 871 -1.92 0.85 40.87
C PHE A 871 -0.42 1.11 40.90
N ARG A 872 0.05 2.04 41.73
CA ARG A 872 1.47 2.34 41.89
C ARG A 872 2.26 1.10 42.26
N ARG A 873 1.79 0.32 43.23
CA ARG A 873 2.44 -0.93 43.66
C ARG A 873 2.51 -1.94 42.52
N LEU A 874 1.42 -2.10 41.77
CA LEU A 874 1.33 -3.02 40.65
C LEU A 874 2.32 -2.65 39.52
N VAL A 875 2.36 -1.38 39.12
CA VAL A 875 3.25 -0.89 38.05
C VAL A 875 4.71 -1.06 38.42
N LEU A 876 5.10 -0.70 39.65
CA LEU A 876 6.48 -0.87 40.12
C LEU A 876 6.92 -2.33 40.11
N ALA A 877 6.04 -3.24 40.55
CA ALA A 877 6.32 -4.68 40.47
C ALA A 877 6.43 -5.17 39.01
N ALA A 878 5.55 -4.69 38.13
CA ALA A 878 5.55 -5.04 36.70
C ALA A 878 6.82 -4.56 35.97
N ILE A 879 7.37 -3.40 36.37
CA ILE A 879 8.65 -2.90 35.86
C ILE A 879 9.78 -3.84 36.29
N GLU A 880 9.90 -4.16 37.59
CA GLU A 880 10.96 -5.05 38.11
C GLU A 880 10.84 -6.49 37.58
N ASP A 881 9.63 -6.98 37.29
CA ASP A 881 9.40 -8.30 36.70
C ASP A 881 9.67 -8.38 35.20
N GLU A 882 9.93 -7.24 34.56
CA GLU A 882 10.15 -7.12 33.11
C GLU A 882 9.07 -7.80 32.27
N ILE A 883 7.82 -7.43 32.53
CA ILE A 883 6.73 -7.79 31.60
C ILE A 883 7.01 -7.21 30.20
N GLU A 884 6.16 -7.54 29.22
CA GLU A 884 6.26 -7.00 27.86
C GLU A 884 6.55 -5.48 27.85
N LEU A 885 7.52 -5.04 27.04
CA LEU A 885 8.05 -3.68 27.07
C LEU A 885 6.97 -2.61 26.81
N GLN A 886 6.07 -2.89 25.87
CA GLN A 886 4.95 -2.03 25.47
C GLN A 886 3.96 -1.86 26.62
N ALA A 887 3.73 -2.93 27.39
CA ALA A 887 2.91 -2.88 28.59
C ALA A 887 3.60 -2.07 29.69
N ARG A 888 4.89 -2.31 29.97
CA ARG A 888 5.68 -1.49 30.92
C ARG A 888 5.62 -0.01 30.57
N HIS A 889 5.78 0.31 29.29
CA HIS A 889 5.75 1.68 28.80
C HIS A 889 4.40 2.36 29.09
N ALA A 890 3.29 1.70 28.73
CA ALA A 890 1.95 2.22 28.97
C ALA A 890 1.65 2.40 30.47
N LEU A 891 2.00 1.41 31.29
CA LEU A 891 1.84 1.48 32.75
C LEU A 891 2.68 2.62 33.37
N GLY A 892 3.92 2.76 32.92
CA GLY A 892 4.85 3.79 33.40
C GLY A 892 4.41 5.21 33.06
N LEU A 893 3.79 5.42 31.88
CA LEU A 893 3.23 6.73 31.50
C LEU A 893 2.05 7.11 32.42
N CYS A 894 1.16 6.16 32.71
CA CYS A 894 0.06 6.38 33.66
C CYS A 894 0.55 6.66 35.08
N LEU A 895 1.58 5.94 35.53
CA LEU A 895 2.23 6.20 36.81
C LEU A 895 2.75 7.65 36.91
N ALA A 896 3.26 8.21 35.81
CA ALA A 896 3.73 9.59 35.76
C ALA A 896 2.65 10.60 36.18
N ARG A 897 1.40 10.34 35.79
CA ARG A 897 0.25 11.22 35.99
C ARG A 897 -0.34 11.10 37.39
N LEU A 898 -0.15 9.95 38.03
CA LEU A 898 -0.50 9.67 39.42
C LEU A 898 0.61 10.02 40.41
N GLY A 899 1.76 10.49 39.92
CA GLY A 899 2.96 10.73 40.71
C GLY A 899 3.82 9.48 40.81
N ASP A 900 4.94 9.50 40.09
CA ASP A 900 5.95 8.44 40.12
C ASP A 900 6.82 8.59 41.38
N PRO A 901 6.75 7.66 42.35
CA PRO A 901 7.45 7.78 43.63
C PRO A 901 8.96 7.62 43.50
N ARG A 902 9.47 7.23 42.32
CA ARG A 902 10.90 7.07 42.05
C ARG A 902 11.58 8.40 41.72
N ILE A 903 10.81 9.45 41.41
CA ILE A 903 11.32 10.73 40.91
C ILE A 903 11.30 11.77 42.03
N PHE A 904 12.48 12.20 42.46
CA PHE A 904 12.67 13.27 43.44
C PHE A 904 13.03 14.60 42.74
N ASP A 905 12.83 15.72 43.44
CA ASP A 905 13.28 17.04 42.96
C ASP A 905 14.80 17.04 42.73
N LEU A 906 15.29 17.74 41.71
CA LEU A 906 16.73 17.80 41.41
C LEU A 906 17.58 18.45 42.51
N ARG A 907 16.97 19.16 43.46
CA ARG A 907 17.68 19.74 44.61
C ARG A 907 17.72 18.79 45.81
N ASP A 908 17.05 17.64 45.70
CA ASP A 908 17.03 16.60 46.72
C ASP A 908 18.14 15.58 46.46
N ALA A 909 18.97 15.29 47.47
CA ALA A 909 20.05 14.32 47.37
C ALA A 909 19.56 12.91 46.97
N ARG A 910 18.29 12.56 47.28
CA ARG A 910 17.67 11.27 46.89
C ARG A 910 17.51 11.10 45.38
N ALA A 911 17.60 12.17 44.59
CA ALA A 911 17.61 12.10 43.13
C ALA A 911 18.93 11.57 42.55
N TYR A 912 19.97 11.44 43.38
CA TYR A 912 21.33 11.14 42.95
C TYR A 912 21.87 9.85 43.57
N VAL A 913 22.92 9.32 42.95
CA VAL A 913 23.70 8.16 43.34
C VAL A 913 25.16 8.57 43.47
N GLU A 914 25.83 8.16 44.54
CA GLU A 914 27.26 8.42 44.73
C GLU A 914 28.11 7.52 43.84
N VAL A 915 28.99 8.14 43.07
CA VAL A 915 30.07 7.49 42.34
C VAL A 915 31.36 7.71 43.14
N PRO A 916 32.00 6.64 43.64
CA PRO A 916 33.16 6.77 44.51
C PRO A 916 34.39 7.32 43.78
N ALA A 917 35.34 7.85 44.55
CA ALA A 917 36.67 8.15 44.03
C ALA A 917 37.43 6.85 43.70
N GLY A 918 38.32 6.92 42.70
CA GLY A 918 39.17 5.80 42.32
C GLY A 918 39.58 5.81 40.85
N THR A 919 40.32 4.76 40.48
CA THR A 919 40.78 4.51 39.11
C THR A 919 39.73 3.73 38.32
N TYR A 920 39.34 4.25 37.16
CA TYR A 920 38.35 3.61 36.27
C TYR A 920 38.93 3.36 34.88
N PRO A 921 38.51 2.30 34.18
CA PRO A 921 38.82 2.16 32.76
C PRO A 921 38.19 3.31 31.94
N TYR A 922 38.87 3.75 30.88
CA TYR A 922 38.46 4.88 30.06
C TYR A 922 38.76 4.62 28.57
N GLY A 923 37.84 5.05 27.69
CA GLY A 923 37.98 4.89 26.26
C GLY A 923 37.91 3.43 25.77
N ASP A 924 38.32 3.21 24.54
CA ASP A 924 38.30 1.91 23.84
C ASP A 924 39.67 1.24 23.74
N LYS A 925 40.72 1.90 24.23
CA LYS A 925 42.13 1.46 24.14
C LYS A 925 42.74 0.97 25.46
N GLY A 926 41.91 0.75 26.48
CA GLY A 926 42.37 0.28 27.79
C GLY A 926 43.11 1.33 28.62
N GLU A 927 42.82 2.61 28.39
CA GLU A 927 43.30 3.70 29.23
C GLU A 927 42.58 3.67 30.59
N THR A 928 43.12 4.38 31.58
CA THR A 928 42.44 4.61 32.86
C THR A 928 42.30 6.09 33.15
N VAL A 929 41.30 6.45 33.94
CA VAL A 929 41.09 7.80 34.44
C VAL A 929 40.92 7.78 35.96
N GLU A 930 41.57 8.73 36.63
CA GLU A 930 41.43 8.94 38.07
C GLU A 930 40.26 9.89 38.36
N ILE A 931 39.35 9.45 39.22
CA ILE A 931 38.32 10.28 39.84
C ILE A 931 38.78 10.60 41.27
N GLU A 932 39.26 11.83 41.48
CA GLU A 932 39.90 12.25 42.76
C GLU A 932 38.90 12.38 43.92
N THR A 933 37.69 12.86 43.64
CA THR A 933 36.65 13.10 44.64
C THR A 933 35.36 12.40 44.25
N PRO A 934 34.68 11.74 45.21
CA PRO A 934 33.37 11.18 44.93
C PRO A 934 32.40 12.28 44.50
N PHE A 935 31.44 11.93 43.65
CA PHE A 935 30.43 12.86 43.15
C PHE A 935 29.06 12.18 43.07
N LEU A 936 28.00 12.99 43.15
CA LEU A 936 26.62 12.51 43.07
C LEU A 936 26.12 12.68 41.64
N LEU A 937 25.84 11.58 40.95
CA LEU A 937 25.27 11.58 39.59
C LEU A 937 23.77 11.26 39.67
N GLY A 938 22.94 11.98 38.93
CA GLY A 938 21.49 11.74 38.91
C GLY A 938 21.18 10.27 38.61
N LYS A 939 20.22 9.66 39.32
CA LYS A 939 19.85 8.25 39.13
C LYS A 939 19.32 7.98 37.72
N TYR A 940 18.58 8.94 37.18
CA TYR A 940 17.98 8.95 35.84
C TYR A 940 18.42 10.21 35.06
N PRO A 941 18.24 10.25 33.73
CA PRO A 941 18.25 11.52 32.99
C PRO A 941 17.21 12.47 33.57
N VAL A 942 17.42 13.78 33.43
CA VAL A 942 16.48 14.78 33.95
C VAL A 942 15.11 14.60 33.29
N THR A 943 14.08 14.41 34.10
CA THR A 943 12.71 14.20 33.60
C THR A 943 12.01 15.51 33.27
N ASN A 944 10.91 15.44 32.53
CA ASN A 944 10.05 16.59 32.27
C ASN A 944 9.48 17.20 33.57
N SER A 945 9.12 16.41 34.59
CA SER A 945 8.65 16.94 35.88
C SER A 945 9.73 17.72 36.61
N GLN A 946 10.95 17.22 36.61
CA GLN A 946 12.11 17.90 37.18
C GLN A 946 12.44 19.19 36.41
N TYR A 947 12.40 19.15 35.08
CA TYR A 947 12.62 20.32 34.23
C TYR A 947 11.50 21.36 34.37
N ARG A 948 10.26 20.91 34.62
CA ARG A 948 9.12 21.80 34.90
C ARG A 948 9.36 22.62 36.16
N ALA A 949 9.90 22.03 37.22
CA ALA A 949 10.25 22.76 38.44
C ALA A 949 11.26 23.89 38.19
N PHE A 950 12.23 23.71 37.28
CA PHE A 950 13.14 24.77 36.83
C PHE A 950 12.39 25.90 36.10
N MET A 951 11.44 25.55 35.22
CA MET A 951 10.66 26.54 34.47
C MET A 951 9.67 27.31 35.36
N ASP A 952 9.01 26.64 36.29
CA ASP A 952 8.00 27.22 37.18
C ASP A 952 8.61 28.33 38.07
N VAL A 953 9.89 28.21 38.44
CA VAL A 953 10.60 29.28 39.16
C VAL A 953 11.13 30.39 38.25
N GLY A 954 10.78 30.39 36.97
CA GLY A 954 11.26 31.35 35.97
C GLY A 954 12.71 31.12 35.55
N GLY A 955 13.15 29.87 35.44
CA GLY A 955 14.53 29.49 35.09
C GLY A 955 15.08 30.17 33.84
N TYR A 956 14.27 30.28 32.78
CA TYR A 956 14.65 30.97 31.54
C TYR A 956 14.80 32.49 31.69
N ALA A 957 14.18 33.10 32.71
CA ALA A 957 14.23 34.55 32.93
C ALA A 957 15.40 34.97 33.84
N LYS A 958 16.03 34.03 34.55
CA LYS A 958 17.02 34.32 35.60
C LYS A 958 18.45 34.15 35.09
N ARG A 959 19.10 35.27 34.72
CA ARG A 959 20.50 35.34 34.22
C ARG A 959 21.50 34.52 35.05
N LYS A 960 21.32 34.44 36.38
CA LYS A 960 22.24 33.76 37.31
C LYS A 960 22.42 32.26 37.04
N TYR A 961 21.49 31.61 36.34
CA TYR A 961 21.61 30.19 36.01
C TYR A 961 22.39 29.93 34.71
N TRP A 962 22.54 30.94 33.86
CA TRP A 962 23.06 30.75 32.50
C TRP A 962 24.55 31.13 32.43
N SER A 963 25.33 30.42 31.61
CA SER A 963 26.61 30.95 31.14
C SER A 963 26.41 32.20 30.28
N GLU A 964 27.49 32.96 30.03
CA GLU A 964 27.42 34.15 29.18
C GLU A 964 26.96 33.83 27.75
N ALA A 965 27.56 32.79 27.14
CA ALA A 965 27.17 32.30 25.82
C ALA A 965 25.71 31.81 25.78
N GLY A 966 25.29 31.05 26.79
CA GLY A 966 23.91 30.56 26.90
C GLY A 966 22.89 31.68 27.04
N TRP A 967 23.19 32.69 27.87
CA TRP A 967 22.30 33.83 28.05
C TRP A 967 22.18 34.68 26.77
N ALA A 968 23.30 34.93 26.09
CA ALA A 968 23.32 35.64 24.81
C ALA A 968 22.49 34.90 23.75
N TRP A 969 22.62 33.58 23.66
CA TRP A 969 21.81 32.76 22.78
C TRP A 969 20.31 32.84 23.14
N ARG A 970 19.96 32.71 24.44
CA ARG A 970 18.57 32.76 24.90
C ARG A 970 17.94 34.11 24.59
N GLN A 971 18.65 35.21 24.80
CA GLN A 971 18.18 36.56 24.44
C GLN A 971 17.97 36.70 22.93
N LYS A 972 18.92 36.21 22.13
CA LYS A 972 18.83 36.26 20.66
C LYS A 972 17.66 35.45 20.11
N LYS A 973 17.38 34.27 20.69
CA LYS A 973 16.33 33.36 20.21
C LYS A 973 14.97 33.58 20.88
N GLY A 974 14.92 34.30 22.00
CA GLY A 974 13.68 34.61 22.72
C GLY A 974 12.97 33.40 23.32
N VAL A 975 13.68 32.30 23.57
CA VAL A 975 13.03 31.04 23.97
C VAL A 975 12.74 30.97 25.46
N THR A 976 11.63 30.31 25.80
CA THR A 976 11.10 30.17 27.17
C THR A 976 10.82 28.73 27.58
N GLU A 977 10.89 27.77 26.64
CA GLU A 977 10.61 26.35 26.88
C GLU A 977 11.38 25.44 25.88
N PRO A 978 11.55 24.14 26.18
CA PRO A 978 12.13 23.17 25.25
C PRO A 978 11.37 23.08 23.92
N GLN A 979 12.05 22.71 22.84
CA GLN A 979 11.46 22.71 21.49
C GLN A 979 10.22 21.82 21.36
N LEU A 980 10.19 20.69 22.07
CA LEU A 980 9.13 19.68 21.98
C LEU A 980 8.19 19.67 23.19
N TRP A 981 8.23 20.72 24.01
CA TRP A 981 7.51 20.77 25.29
C TRP A 981 6.00 20.59 25.18
N ARG A 982 5.40 21.02 24.07
CA ARG A 982 3.95 20.95 23.82
C ARG A 982 3.50 19.67 23.12
N ASP A 983 4.43 18.86 22.64
CA ASP A 983 4.12 17.59 21.99
C ASP A 983 3.98 16.50 23.06
N ARG A 984 2.77 15.91 23.13
CA ARG A 984 2.39 14.93 24.15
C ARG A 984 3.23 13.64 24.10
N ARG A 985 3.90 13.37 22.98
CA ARG A 985 4.78 12.19 22.83
C ARG A 985 6.06 12.31 23.67
N TRP A 986 6.51 13.54 23.93
CA TRP A 986 7.82 13.83 24.52
C TRP A 986 7.76 14.45 25.92
N ASN A 987 6.57 14.82 26.41
CA ASN A 987 6.41 15.67 27.59
C ASN A 987 5.80 14.98 28.82
N GLY A 988 5.71 13.65 28.82
CA GLY A 988 5.27 12.86 29.98
C GLY A 988 6.16 13.11 31.20
N ALA A 989 5.55 13.24 32.38
CA ALA A 989 6.21 13.78 33.58
C ALA A 989 7.49 13.01 34.00
N ASN A 990 7.51 11.70 33.83
CA ASN A 990 8.66 10.85 34.15
C ASN A 990 9.47 10.41 32.91
N GLN A 991 9.16 10.93 31.71
CA GLN A 991 10.05 10.80 30.56
C GLN A 991 11.21 11.79 30.68
N PRO A 992 12.40 11.49 30.11
CA PRO A 992 13.47 12.46 29.96
C PRO A 992 13.01 13.71 29.21
N VAL A 993 13.49 14.88 29.63
CA VAL A 993 13.31 16.10 28.85
C VAL A 993 14.15 16.03 27.56
N VAL A 994 13.53 16.37 26.44
CA VAL A 994 14.18 16.44 25.11
C VAL A 994 13.93 17.77 24.41
N GLY A 995 14.66 18.02 23.31
CA GLY A 995 14.58 19.30 22.61
C GLY A 995 15.21 20.45 23.41
N VAL A 996 16.16 20.11 24.29
CA VAL A 996 17.00 21.05 25.04
C VAL A 996 18.40 21.06 24.47
N ASN A 997 19.01 22.24 24.41
CA ASN A 997 20.40 22.37 24.03
C ASN A 997 21.35 22.32 25.24
N PHE A 998 22.65 22.43 24.98
CA PHE A 998 23.67 22.37 26.02
C PHE A 998 23.47 23.43 27.11
N TRP A 999 23.20 24.69 26.72
CA TRP A 999 23.06 25.78 27.70
C TRP A 999 21.77 25.71 28.51
N GLU A 1000 20.70 25.19 27.94
CA GLU A 1000 19.45 24.91 28.66
C GLU A 1000 19.65 23.81 29.70
N ALA A 1001 20.39 22.77 29.35
CA ALA A 1001 20.78 21.68 30.24
C ALA A 1001 21.68 22.19 31.38
N GLU A 1002 22.72 22.95 31.05
CA GLU A 1002 23.62 23.63 31.99
C GLU A 1002 22.85 24.52 32.97
N ALA A 1003 21.95 25.37 32.48
CA ALA A 1003 21.19 26.29 33.31
C ALA A 1003 20.26 25.57 34.30
N CYS A 1004 19.66 24.45 33.88
CA CYS A 1004 18.87 23.61 34.78
C CYS A 1004 19.75 22.98 35.87
N CYS A 1005 20.93 22.45 35.52
CA CYS A 1005 21.88 21.93 36.50
C CYS A 1005 22.33 23.00 37.50
N HIS A 1006 22.67 24.22 37.05
CA HIS A 1006 23.02 25.33 37.94
C HIS A 1006 21.88 25.71 38.89
N TRP A 1007 20.63 25.70 38.40
CA TRP A 1007 19.47 25.92 39.25
C TRP A 1007 19.32 24.85 40.33
N ALA A 1008 19.59 23.59 39.99
CA ALA A 1008 19.58 22.48 40.92
C ALA A 1008 20.73 22.52 41.96
N GLY A 1009 21.70 23.43 41.80
CA GLY A 1009 22.90 23.51 42.62
C GLY A 1009 24.04 22.60 42.15
N GLY A 1010 23.92 22.06 40.93
CA GLY A 1010 24.88 21.15 40.31
C GLY A 1010 25.46 21.67 39.00
N ARG A 1011 25.96 20.74 38.19
CA ARG A 1011 26.53 20.98 36.85
C ARG A 1011 26.27 19.79 35.93
N LEU A 1012 26.59 19.95 34.64
CA LEU A 1012 26.66 18.81 33.73
C LEU A 1012 27.84 17.88 34.08
N PRO A 1013 27.73 16.57 33.81
CA PRO A 1013 28.84 15.64 33.98
C PRO A 1013 29.94 15.95 32.99
N LYS A 1014 31.18 15.67 33.38
CA LYS A 1014 32.25 15.49 32.40
C LYS A 1014 32.15 14.10 31.78
N LYS A 1015 32.60 13.92 30.55
CA LYS A 1015 32.64 12.63 29.85
C LYS A 1015 33.33 11.57 30.70
N ARG A 1016 34.47 11.92 31.31
CA ARG A 1016 35.21 10.99 32.19
C ARG A 1016 34.40 10.55 33.42
N GLU A 1017 33.59 11.44 33.98
CA GLU A 1017 32.74 11.14 35.14
C GLU A 1017 31.56 10.27 34.72
N TRP A 1018 30.95 10.59 33.58
CA TRP A 1018 29.88 9.81 32.98
C TRP A 1018 30.34 8.38 32.67
N GLU A 1019 31.51 8.25 32.04
CA GLU A 1019 32.11 6.97 31.66
C GLU A 1019 32.55 6.15 32.89
N ALA A 1020 33.09 6.80 33.93
CA ALA A 1020 33.37 6.16 35.21
C ALA A 1020 32.10 5.61 35.88
N ALA A 1021 31.01 6.38 35.85
CA ALA A 1021 29.71 5.96 36.40
C ALA A 1021 29.07 4.80 35.62
N ALA A 1022 29.34 4.71 34.32
CA ALA A 1022 28.90 3.63 33.45
C ALA A 1022 29.79 2.36 33.51
N ARG A 1023 30.95 2.42 34.17
CA ARG A 1023 31.88 1.28 34.34
C ARG A 1023 31.99 0.88 35.82
N ASP A 1024 32.51 -0.31 36.07
CA ASP A 1024 33.00 -0.67 37.40
C ASP A 1024 34.51 -0.39 37.47
N SER A 1025 35.02 -0.02 38.65
CA SER A 1025 36.46 0.15 38.92
C SER A 1025 37.25 -1.16 38.72
N GLU A 1026 36.59 -2.31 38.83
CA GLU A 1026 37.15 -3.65 38.58
C GLU A 1026 36.88 -4.17 37.15
N GLY A 1027 36.22 -3.38 36.29
CA GLY A 1027 35.71 -3.86 35.01
C GLY A 1027 36.80 -4.05 33.94
N PHE A 1028 36.98 -5.28 33.46
CA PHE A 1028 37.79 -5.55 32.26
C PHE A 1028 37.04 -5.09 31.01
N MET A 1029 37.77 -4.60 29.99
CA MET A 1029 37.18 -4.44 28.66
C MET A 1029 36.78 -5.82 28.13
N HIS A 1030 35.49 -6.02 27.89
CA HIS A 1030 35.00 -7.30 27.41
C HIS A 1030 35.02 -7.30 25.86
N PRO A 1031 35.60 -8.33 25.22
CA PRO A 1031 35.64 -8.41 23.76
C PRO A 1031 34.25 -8.53 23.12
N TRP A 1032 33.23 -8.92 23.90
CA TRP A 1032 31.87 -9.19 23.44
C TRP A 1032 30.88 -8.01 23.65
N GLY A 1033 31.31 -6.90 24.27
CA GLY A 1033 30.48 -5.70 24.47
C GLY A 1033 30.87 -4.86 25.69
N ASN A 1034 31.01 -3.54 25.52
CA ASN A 1034 31.27 -2.59 26.61
C ASN A 1034 30.00 -1.73 26.84
N TYR A 1035 29.03 -2.28 27.57
CA TYR A 1035 27.76 -1.64 27.93
C TYR A 1035 27.68 -1.40 29.45
N PRO A 1036 26.82 -0.46 29.94
CA PRO A 1036 26.75 -0.14 31.37
C PRO A 1036 26.46 -1.33 32.31
N TRP A 1037 25.68 -2.30 31.85
CA TRP A 1037 25.34 -3.52 32.61
C TRP A 1037 26.41 -4.62 32.54
N GLY A 1038 27.45 -4.46 31.73
CA GLY A 1038 28.48 -5.46 31.48
C GLY A 1038 28.05 -6.59 30.52
N GLY A 1039 29.02 -7.22 29.86
CA GLY A 1039 28.77 -8.34 28.95
C GLY A 1039 28.23 -7.95 27.57
N ALA A 1040 27.65 -8.93 26.87
CA ALA A 1040 27.16 -8.78 25.50
C ALA A 1040 25.80 -8.04 25.43
N TRP A 1041 25.50 -7.51 24.26
CA TRP A 1041 24.19 -6.91 23.96
C TRP A 1041 23.06 -7.95 24.09
N GLN A 1042 21.90 -7.51 24.57
CA GLN A 1042 20.67 -8.30 24.60
C GLN A 1042 19.54 -7.43 24.05
N ASP A 1043 18.71 -7.98 23.17
CA ASP A 1043 17.61 -7.22 22.58
C ASP A 1043 16.60 -6.80 23.66
N GLY A 1044 16.15 -5.55 23.56
CA GLY A 1044 15.20 -4.95 24.52
C GLY A 1044 15.78 -4.67 25.92
N ILE A 1045 17.11 -4.72 26.10
CA ILE A 1045 17.75 -4.42 27.39
C ILE A 1045 17.71 -2.92 27.75
N CYS A 1046 17.59 -2.03 26.76
CA CYS A 1046 17.43 -0.60 26.94
C CYS A 1046 16.58 0.00 25.81
N ASN A 1047 16.18 1.26 25.92
CA ASN A 1047 15.42 1.94 24.86
C ASN A 1047 16.36 2.37 23.73
N SER A 1048 16.61 1.49 22.76
CA SER A 1048 17.38 1.74 21.53
C SER A 1048 16.51 1.54 20.28
N ALA A 1049 17.09 1.69 19.08
CA ALA A 1049 16.36 1.45 17.83
C ALA A 1049 15.81 0.01 17.75
N GLU A 1050 16.54 -0.97 18.29
CA GLU A 1050 16.14 -2.38 18.36
C GLU A 1050 14.93 -2.62 19.28
N ALA A 1051 14.63 -1.71 20.22
CA ALA A 1051 13.45 -1.81 21.07
C ALA A 1051 12.14 -1.46 20.33
N GLY A 1052 12.22 -0.80 19.18
CA GLY A 1052 11.06 -0.53 18.31
C GLY A 1052 10.03 0.48 18.85
N LEU A 1053 10.33 1.19 19.96
CA LEU A 1053 9.38 2.14 20.57
C LEU A 1053 9.31 3.48 19.84
N GLY A 1054 10.40 3.96 19.25
CA GLY A 1054 10.44 5.20 18.47
C GLY A 1054 10.17 6.50 19.28
N VAL A 1055 10.15 6.41 20.62
CA VAL A 1055 9.90 7.52 21.55
C VAL A 1055 10.70 7.34 22.84
N THR A 1056 10.87 8.39 23.63
CA THR A 1056 11.41 8.28 24.99
C THR A 1056 10.49 7.48 25.90
N THR A 1057 11.04 6.65 26.78
CA THR A 1057 10.27 5.93 27.81
C THR A 1057 10.28 6.69 29.14
N PRO A 1058 9.30 6.45 30.04
CA PRO A 1058 9.48 6.71 31.46
C PRO A 1058 10.83 6.19 31.93
N VAL A 1059 11.52 6.94 32.77
CA VAL A 1059 12.82 6.54 33.29
C VAL A 1059 12.70 5.31 34.19
N GLY A 1060 13.76 4.50 34.20
CA GLY A 1060 13.87 3.28 34.98
C GLY A 1060 12.94 2.16 34.54
N LEU A 1061 12.70 2.02 33.23
CA LEU A 1061 11.87 0.97 32.67
C LEU A 1061 12.62 -0.35 32.42
N PHE A 1062 13.96 -0.31 32.52
CA PHE A 1062 14.88 -1.36 32.12
C PHE A 1062 15.74 -1.84 33.32
N PRO A 1063 15.16 -2.60 34.27
CA PRO A 1063 15.87 -2.98 35.48
C PRO A 1063 17.10 -3.87 35.21
N ARG A 1064 17.14 -4.65 34.11
CA ARG A 1064 18.35 -5.40 33.71
C ARG A 1064 19.50 -4.51 33.23
N ALA A 1065 19.21 -3.32 32.70
CA ALA A 1065 20.24 -2.34 32.35
C ALA A 1065 20.74 -1.53 33.55
N ARG A 1066 20.10 -1.68 34.72
CA ARG A 1066 20.53 -1.03 35.97
C ARG A 1066 21.96 -1.42 36.29
N LYS A 1067 22.80 -0.42 36.60
CA LYS A 1067 24.16 -0.67 37.09
C LYS A 1067 24.09 -1.36 38.45
N ALA A 1068 24.33 -2.67 38.50
CA ALA A 1068 24.12 -3.46 39.72
C ALA A 1068 24.81 -2.91 40.98
N ARG A 1069 26.03 -2.34 40.86
CA ARG A 1069 26.78 -1.79 42.02
C ARG A 1069 26.26 -0.44 42.52
N LEU A 1070 25.84 0.44 41.60
CA LEU A 1070 25.50 1.84 41.93
C LEU A 1070 23.99 2.10 41.91
N GLY A 1071 23.21 1.33 41.15
CA GLY A 1071 21.78 1.56 40.95
C GLY A 1071 21.46 2.66 39.93
N LEU A 1072 22.44 3.11 39.14
CA LEU A 1072 22.22 4.02 38.02
C LEU A 1072 21.44 3.34 36.90
N GLU A 1073 20.49 4.05 36.29
CA GLU A 1073 19.60 3.53 35.27
C GLU A 1073 19.55 4.47 34.05
N ASP A 1074 19.15 3.92 32.90
CA ASP A 1074 19.08 4.60 31.60
C ASP A 1074 20.38 5.31 31.18
N LEU A 1075 21.55 4.74 31.53
CA LEU A 1075 22.85 5.22 31.03
C LEU A 1075 23.07 4.87 29.54
N ALA A 1076 22.30 3.93 29.00
CA ALA A 1076 22.36 3.56 27.59
C ALA A 1076 20.95 3.61 27.00
N GLY A 1077 20.83 4.22 25.81
CA GLY A 1077 19.55 4.44 25.15
C GLY A 1077 18.73 5.57 25.79
N ASN A 1078 17.44 5.60 25.47
CA ASN A 1078 16.49 6.67 25.79
C ASN A 1078 16.92 8.02 25.18
N VAL A 1079 17.86 8.75 25.77
CA VAL A 1079 18.33 10.04 25.24
C VAL A 1079 19.85 10.14 25.25
N TRP A 1080 20.40 10.86 24.27
CA TRP A 1080 21.78 11.31 24.38
C TRP A 1080 21.91 12.28 25.54
N GLU A 1081 22.95 12.14 26.36
CA GLU A 1081 23.18 12.99 27.52
C GLU A 1081 24.32 13.99 27.28
N TRP A 1082 24.04 15.30 27.39
CA TRP A 1082 25.05 16.36 27.29
C TRP A 1082 26.13 16.25 28.38
N CYS A 1083 27.40 16.36 27.97
CA CYS A 1083 28.57 16.46 28.85
C CYS A 1083 29.31 17.80 28.66
N ASP A 1084 29.98 18.27 29.71
CA ASP A 1084 30.75 19.52 29.74
C ASP A 1084 32.18 19.36 29.17
N ASP A 1085 32.28 18.65 28.05
CA ASP A 1085 33.53 18.42 27.33
C ASP A 1085 33.40 18.92 25.90
N VAL A 1086 34.48 19.51 25.39
CA VAL A 1086 34.59 19.93 23.99
C VAL A 1086 35.24 18.80 23.20
N THR A 1087 34.77 18.55 21.99
CA THR A 1087 35.36 17.50 21.14
C THR A 1087 36.58 18.04 20.40
N ASP A 1088 37.66 17.26 20.33
CA ASP A 1088 38.86 17.57 19.52
C ASP A 1088 38.69 17.28 18.02
N ASP A 1089 37.46 17.08 17.54
CA ASP A 1089 37.16 16.85 16.12
C ASP A 1089 37.41 18.13 15.30
N TRP A 1090 38.48 18.13 14.52
CA TRP A 1090 38.96 19.28 13.75
C TRP A 1090 37.93 19.84 12.75
N LEU A 1091 36.92 19.04 12.38
CA LEU A 1091 35.82 19.44 11.49
C LEU A 1091 34.70 20.22 12.20
N ARG A 1092 34.62 20.18 13.54
CA ARG A 1092 33.51 20.73 14.34
C ARG A 1092 34.02 21.56 15.52
N ARG A 1093 34.54 22.75 15.22
CA ARG A 1093 34.97 23.72 16.26
C ARG A 1093 33.87 23.93 17.31
N GLN A 1094 34.25 23.88 18.59
CA GLN A 1094 33.41 24.14 19.77
C GLN A 1094 32.22 23.19 20.04
N ALA A 1095 32.15 22.04 19.36
CA ALA A 1095 31.13 21.03 19.64
C ALA A 1095 31.24 20.46 21.06
N ARG A 1096 30.10 20.15 21.68
CA ARG A 1096 29.98 19.52 23.00
C ARG A 1096 29.72 18.02 22.86
N VAL A 1097 30.23 17.24 23.83
CA VAL A 1097 30.09 15.79 23.87
C VAL A 1097 28.68 15.38 24.30
N LEU A 1098 28.18 14.32 23.65
CA LEU A 1098 26.99 13.56 24.00
C LEU A 1098 27.38 12.09 24.24
N CYS A 1099 26.83 11.48 25.28
CA CYS A 1099 27.07 10.08 25.67
C CYS A 1099 25.77 9.25 25.78
N GLY A 1100 25.89 7.92 25.77
CA GLY A 1100 24.81 6.97 26.08
C GLY A 1100 23.97 6.45 24.90
N GLY A 1101 23.94 7.15 23.77
CA GLY A 1101 23.03 6.81 22.67
C GLY A 1101 21.57 7.22 22.98
N SER A 1102 20.65 6.95 22.06
CA SER A 1102 19.22 7.26 22.26
C SER A 1102 18.32 6.18 21.68
N PHE A 1103 17.01 6.29 21.91
CA PHE A 1103 16.01 5.38 21.35
C PHE A 1103 16.01 5.29 19.81
N GLY A 1104 16.56 6.30 19.12
CA GLY A 1104 16.67 6.31 17.66
C GLY A 1104 17.97 5.70 17.12
N ASN A 1105 18.87 5.22 17.99
CA ASN A 1105 20.18 4.74 17.59
C ASN A 1105 20.31 3.21 17.78
N PRO A 1106 20.98 2.51 16.85
CA PRO A 1106 21.36 1.13 17.06
C PRO A 1106 22.29 0.93 18.26
N SER A 1107 22.29 -0.27 18.81
CA SER A 1107 23.12 -0.79 19.90
C SER A 1107 24.58 -0.34 19.85
N GLY A 1108 25.20 -0.27 18.66
CA GLY A 1108 26.57 0.21 18.48
C GLY A 1108 26.86 1.61 19.07
N TYR A 1109 25.86 2.49 19.11
CA TYR A 1109 25.97 3.85 19.68
C TYR A 1109 25.72 3.91 21.19
N THR A 1110 25.21 2.83 21.79
CA THR A 1110 24.86 2.76 23.23
C THR A 1110 25.99 2.21 24.11
N ARG A 1111 27.18 2.01 23.52
CA ARG A 1111 28.38 1.57 24.23
C ARG A 1111 28.90 2.66 25.15
N VAL A 1112 29.55 2.27 26.24
CA VAL A 1112 30.01 3.19 27.30
C VAL A 1112 31.01 4.24 26.81
N PHE A 1113 31.84 3.91 25.81
CA PHE A 1113 32.79 4.85 25.20
C PHE A 1113 32.22 5.58 23.96
N GLY A 1114 30.99 5.22 23.55
CA GLY A 1114 30.29 5.84 22.44
C GLY A 1114 30.07 7.32 22.71
N ARG A 1115 30.62 8.16 21.84
CA ARG A 1115 30.51 9.62 21.96
C ARG A 1115 30.12 10.24 20.64
N TYR A 1116 29.34 11.31 20.71
CA TYR A 1116 29.00 12.13 19.57
C TYR A 1116 29.25 13.60 19.88
N GLY A 1117 29.73 14.37 18.90
CA GLY A 1117 29.98 15.80 19.04
C GLY A 1117 28.92 16.60 18.31
N TYR A 1118 28.27 17.56 18.99
CA TYR A 1118 27.30 18.43 18.35
C TYR A 1118 27.40 19.89 18.82
N GLN A 1119 26.88 20.81 18.00
CA GLN A 1119 26.89 22.23 18.33
C GLN A 1119 26.06 22.53 19.59
N PRO A 1120 26.53 23.40 20.50
CA PRO A 1120 25.89 23.64 21.79
C PRO A 1120 24.53 24.34 21.69
N ASP A 1121 24.21 24.96 20.54
CA ASP A 1121 22.92 25.62 20.29
C ASP A 1121 21.84 24.68 19.76
N ALA A 1122 22.20 23.44 19.41
CA ALA A 1122 21.30 22.49 18.80
C ALA A 1122 20.30 21.91 19.78
N ARG A 1123 19.05 21.83 19.31
CA ARG A 1123 17.95 21.13 19.99
C ARG A 1123 17.51 20.00 19.08
N ALA A 1124 17.45 18.78 19.62
CA ALA A 1124 17.00 17.62 18.88
C ALA A 1124 16.03 16.79 19.72
N TRP A 1125 15.21 15.99 19.03
CA TRP A 1125 14.17 15.17 19.62
C TRP A 1125 14.68 14.04 20.53
N ASN A 1126 16.00 13.77 20.50
CA ASN A 1126 16.67 12.76 21.30
C ASN A 1126 17.82 13.31 22.18
N PHE A 1127 17.92 14.63 22.35
CA PHE A 1127 18.94 15.26 23.20
C PHE A 1127 18.36 15.60 24.56
N GLY A 1128 18.91 14.99 25.61
CA GLY A 1128 18.63 15.24 27.02
C GLY A 1128 19.93 15.42 27.81
N PHE A 1129 19.85 15.22 29.13
CA PHE A 1129 21.01 15.37 30.00
C PHE A 1129 20.77 14.76 31.38
N ARG A 1130 21.85 14.64 32.15
CA ARG A 1130 21.86 14.22 33.54
C ARG A 1130 22.60 15.27 34.38
N CYS A 1131 22.26 15.38 35.66
CA CYS A 1131 22.85 16.35 36.57
C CYS A 1131 23.90 15.69 37.48
N VAL A 1132 24.99 16.40 37.75
CA VAL A 1132 25.94 16.10 38.82
C VAL A 1132 25.77 17.11 39.95
N LEU A 1133 25.57 16.63 41.18
CA LEU A 1133 25.66 17.44 42.38
C LEU A 1133 27.07 17.27 42.97
N ALA A 1134 27.79 18.37 43.18
CA ALA A 1134 29.01 18.30 43.96
C ALA A 1134 28.67 17.96 45.42
N PRO A 1135 29.49 17.16 46.15
CA PRO A 1135 29.24 16.93 47.56
C PRO A 1135 29.18 18.27 48.32
N PRO A 1136 28.37 18.38 49.39
CA PRO A 1136 28.41 19.56 50.25
C PRO A 1136 29.85 19.76 50.70
N ARG A 1137 30.39 20.98 50.54
CA ARG A 1137 31.71 21.29 51.09
C ARG A 1137 31.65 21.00 52.61
N PRO A 1138 32.61 20.22 53.14
CA PRO A 1138 32.64 19.86 54.56
C PRO A 1138 32.70 21.09 55.47
#